data_AF-A0A3P5YFG0-F1
#
_entry.id   AF-A0A3P5YFG0-F1
#
_cell.length_a   1.000
_cell.length_b   1.000
_cell.length_c   1.000
_cell.angle_alpha   90.00
_cell.angle_beta   90.00
_cell.angle_gamma   90.00
#
_symmetry.space_group_name_H-M   'P 1'
#
loop_
_entity.id
_entity.type
_entity.pdbx_description
1 polymer ?
#
loop_
_entity_poly.entity_id
_entity_poly.type
_entity_poly.pdbx_seq_one_letter_code
_entity_poly.pdbx_strand_id
1 'polypeptide(L)'
;MDYRNKLVLAPMVRVGTLSFRMLAAEYGADITYGEEIIDHKLVKCQRRINVAFGTTEFVEKGTENVVFSTCDEERERVVFQMGTSDAVRALKAAEIVCNDVAAVDINMGCPKAFSIQGGMGAALLTKPELIHDILATLKRNLDVPVTCSFKDKEMEARSELNLKVYDIFKEFMTGITKLEELGNAANTFLLRFQQGLCLLKRSPMLTSSTLIKNLIKSNETRRLKSYIDSGCINIDDAAKSTKALHTSLSGLSDHLIKAQSLLSELERLTDEAALAIETATTTQLDVESCDELRQVTSDEENEIVHFLQEPEVIEYATVIAVVYSMVKQNYVMQEKIVRSLSLKTSFDELDSYTMMWSLRPFFCADLGGIFVAACDDVATKKKKKKMEYRNKLVLAPMVRVGTLSFRMLAAEYGADITYGEEIIDHKLVKCQRRINVAYGTTEFVEKGTENVVFSTCDEERERVVFQMGTSDAVRALKAAEIVCKDVAAVDINMGCPKAFSIQGGMGAALLTKPQLIHDILATLKRNLDVPVTCKIRLLKSPADTVELARRIEKLGVPALAVHGRKVEDRPRDPAKWDEIADVVAALSIPVIANGDVLEYDDFSRIKTATGAASVMVARGAMWNASVFSPKGKSHWEDVKKKYIRKSILWNNDVKSTKYTIKEMIAHHSCLELAEGKSLNKADTLADIAKLYELEDYYWTVKNIRPLTHDLDYVL
;
A
#
# COMPACT_ATOMS: atom_id res chain seq x y z
N MET A 1 17.71 35.08 -0.05
CA MET A 1 17.38 33.88 0.74
C MET A 1 17.01 32.76 -0.24
N ASP A 2 17.59 31.56 -0.13
CA ASP A 2 17.19 30.40 -0.95
C ASP A 2 16.07 29.64 -0.23
N TYR A 3 14.90 29.56 -0.87
CA TYR A 3 13.70 28.94 -0.31
C TYR A 3 13.57 27.44 -0.67
N ARG A 4 14.45 26.88 -1.50
CA ARG A 4 14.34 25.49 -1.97
C ARG A 4 14.70 24.50 -0.87
N ASN A 5 13.89 23.44 -0.73
CA ASN A 5 14.09 22.36 0.25
C ASN A 5 14.21 22.86 1.71
N LYS A 6 13.50 23.94 2.06
CA LYS A 6 13.49 24.55 3.39
C LYS A 6 12.19 24.27 4.13
N LEU A 7 12.26 24.06 5.45
CA LEU A 7 11.10 24.00 6.34
C LEU A 7 10.72 25.43 6.76
N VAL A 8 9.54 25.88 6.34
CA VAL A 8 9.10 27.27 6.52
C VAL A 8 7.94 27.35 7.50
N LEU A 9 8.08 28.14 8.57
CA LEU A 9 6.96 28.51 9.43
C LEU A 9 6.14 29.60 8.72
N ALA A 10 4.90 29.28 8.38
CA ALA A 10 3.96 30.17 7.71
C ALA A 10 3.56 31.39 8.58
N PRO A 11 3.26 32.54 7.95
CA PRO A 11 2.81 33.73 8.68
C PRO A 11 1.46 33.49 9.35
N MET A 12 1.35 33.83 10.64
CA MET A 12 0.11 33.69 11.40
C MET A 12 -0.13 34.92 12.29
N VAL A 13 -1.21 35.63 11.99
CA VAL A 13 -1.65 36.81 12.77
C VAL A 13 -1.99 36.41 14.20
N ARG A 14 -1.44 37.11 15.20
CA ARG A 14 -1.54 36.88 16.66
C ARG A 14 -0.78 35.66 17.19
N VAL A 15 -0.01 34.97 16.36
CA VAL A 15 0.68 33.73 16.75
C VAL A 15 2.17 33.79 16.45
N GLY A 16 2.57 34.36 15.30
CA GLY A 16 3.96 34.46 14.84
C GLY A 16 4.84 35.43 15.63
N THR A 17 4.70 35.49 16.96
CA THR A 17 5.52 36.26 17.90
C THR A 17 6.95 35.70 17.97
N LEU A 18 7.91 36.49 18.50
CA LEU A 18 9.31 36.06 18.67
C LEU A 18 9.43 34.71 19.39
N SER A 19 8.73 34.53 20.51
CA SER A 19 8.81 33.28 21.29
C SER A 19 8.36 32.06 20.48
N PHE A 20 7.32 32.22 19.65
CA PHE A 20 6.81 31.12 18.83
C PHE A 20 7.73 30.81 17.64
N ARG A 21 8.32 31.84 17.02
CA ARG A 21 9.31 31.65 15.94
C ARG A 21 10.58 30.97 16.43
N MET A 22 11.07 31.36 17.61
CA MET A 22 12.22 30.71 18.25
C MET A 22 11.94 29.24 18.57
N LEU A 23 10.74 28.93 19.09
CA LEU A 23 10.31 27.56 19.31
C LEU A 23 10.28 26.77 17.99
N ALA A 24 9.71 27.33 16.93
CA ALA A 24 9.67 26.68 15.62
C ALA A 24 11.08 26.43 15.05
N ALA A 25 12.01 27.37 15.25
CA ALA A 25 13.41 27.23 14.85
C ALA A 25 14.11 26.10 15.63
N GLU A 26 13.83 25.95 16.93
CA GLU A 26 14.33 24.84 17.76
C GLU A 26 13.84 23.47 17.23
N TYR A 27 12.62 23.41 16.72
CA TYR A 27 12.05 22.21 16.10
C TYR A 27 12.36 22.05 14.60
N GLY A 28 13.31 22.83 14.06
CA GLY A 28 13.87 22.61 12.73
C GLY A 28 13.30 23.49 11.62
N ALA A 29 12.59 24.57 11.92
CA ALA A 29 12.24 25.56 10.90
C ALA A 29 13.49 26.31 10.40
N ASP A 30 13.77 26.21 9.10
CA ASP A 30 14.85 26.94 8.43
C ASP A 30 14.52 28.44 8.28
N ILE A 31 13.24 28.76 8.07
CA ILE A 31 12.72 30.10 7.79
C ILE A 31 11.49 30.34 8.66
N THR A 32 11.38 31.53 9.26
CA THR A 32 10.25 31.85 10.12
C THR A 32 9.58 33.17 9.73
N TYR A 33 8.30 33.12 9.38
CA TYR A 33 7.55 34.35 9.14
C TYR A 33 7.06 34.99 10.44
N GLY A 34 7.20 36.32 10.50
CA GLY A 34 6.54 37.15 11.51
C GLY A 34 5.03 37.23 11.31
N GLU A 35 4.35 37.86 12.26
CA GLU A 35 2.95 38.23 12.12
C GLU A 35 2.79 39.29 11.03
N GLU A 36 1.63 39.31 10.36
CA GLU A 36 1.29 40.39 9.43
C GLU A 36 1.13 41.71 10.20
N ILE A 37 2.03 42.67 9.93
CA ILE A 37 1.97 44.02 10.51
C ILE A 37 1.57 45.02 9.43
N ILE A 38 0.57 45.85 9.71
CA ILE A 38 0.14 46.87 8.75
C ILE A 38 1.15 48.04 8.75
N ASP A 39 1.56 48.49 7.57
CA ASP A 39 2.56 49.53 7.33
C ASP A 39 2.46 50.76 8.26
N HIS A 40 1.27 51.32 8.45
CA HIS A 40 1.02 52.52 9.24
C HIS A 40 1.28 52.34 10.74
N LYS A 41 1.26 51.10 11.26
CA LYS A 41 1.65 50.81 12.64
C LYS A 41 3.16 50.85 12.77
N LEU A 42 3.88 50.28 11.80
CA LEU A 42 5.33 50.20 11.83
C LEU A 42 5.99 51.57 11.58
N VAL A 43 5.45 52.39 10.68
CA VAL A 43 5.96 53.75 10.40
C VAL A 43 5.97 54.65 11.66
N LYS A 44 5.11 54.36 12.64
CA LYS A 44 5.04 55.08 13.92
C LYS A 44 6.02 54.54 14.97
N CYS A 45 6.76 53.49 14.66
CA CYS A 45 7.67 52.85 15.60
C CYS A 45 9.06 53.49 15.62
N GLN A 46 9.79 53.23 16.70
CA GLN A 46 11.21 53.44 16.83
C GLN A 46 11.89 52.11 17.19
N ARG A 47 13.06 51.87 16.63
CA ARG A 47 13.89 50.71 16.96
C ARG A 47 14.52 50.92 18.34
N ARG A 48 14.36 49.96 19.25
CA ARG A 48 14.92 49.95 20.61
C ARG A 48 15.63 48.62 20.85
N ILE A 49 16.84 48.66 21.40
CA ILE A 49 17.52 47.44 21.87
C ILE A 49 17.15 47.23 23.34
N ASN A 50 16.57 46.07 23.65
CA ASN A 50 16.28 45.66 25.00
C ASN A 50 17.40 44.76 25.53
N VAL A 51 18.38 45.39 26.17
CA VAL A 51 19.60 44.72 26.66
C VAL A 51 19.30 43.61 27.67
N ALA A 52 18.22 43.73 28.46
CA ALA A 52 17.87 42.75 29.47
C ALA A 52 17.42 41.40 28.87
N PHE A 53 16.77 41.43 27.71
CA PHE A 53 16.26 40.24 27.03
C PHE A 53 17.03 39.88 25.76
N GLY A 54 18.02 40.67 25.36
CA GLY A 54 18.78 40.44 24.12
C GLY A 54 17.93 40.58 22.84
N THR A 55 16.88 41.40 22.89
CA THR A 55 15.93 41.57 21.79
C THR A 55 16.04 42.96 21.14
N THR A 56 15.75 43.02 19.84
CA THR A 56 15.46 44.25 19.12
C THR A 56 13.94 44.41 19.04
N GLU A 57 13.43 45.51 19.57
CA GLU A 57 12.00 45.82 19.65
C GLU A 57 11.67 47.05 18.81
N PHE A 58 10.54 47.00 18.11
CA PHE A 58 9.98 48.10 17.35
C PHE A 58 8.76 48.62 18.10
N VAL A 59 8.96 49.75 18.79
CA VAL A 59 8.01 50.28 19.79
C VAL A 59 7.35 51.53 19.24
N GLU A 60 6.02 51.64 19.38
CA GLU A 60 5.28 52.82 18.94
C GLU A 60 5.74 54.07 19.71
N LYS A 61 6.12 55.13 18.98
CA LYS A 61 6.72 56.36 19.55
C LYS A 61 5.81 56.98 20.62
N GLY A 62 6.39 57.24 21.79
CA GLY A 62 5.66 57.82 22.93
C GLY A 62 4.86 56.80 23.75
N THR A 63 5.03 55.50 23.50
CA THR A 63 4.38 54.40 24.23
C THR A 63 5.36 53.29 24.58
N GLU A 64 4.91 52.31 25.38
CA GLU A 64 5.63 51.05 25.63
C GLU A 64 5.07 49.89 24.79
N ASN A 65 4.27 50.18 23.75
CA ASN A 65 3.62 49.17 22.92
C ASN A 65 4.59 48.63 21.86
N VAL A 66 5.01 47.36 22.03
CA VAL A 66 5.86 46.65 21.08
C VAL A 66 5.02 46.13 19.91
N VAL A 67 5.33 46.59 18.70
CA VAL A 67 4.61 46.21 17.46
C VAL A 67 5.25 45.00 16.79
N PHE A 68 6.58 44.89 16.84
CA PHE A 68 7.34 43.76 16.35
C PHE A 68 8.60 43.61 17.20
N SER A 69 9.06 42.38 17.42
CA SER A 69 10.32 42.12 18.10
C SER A 69 11.05 40.96 17.43
N THR A 70 12.37 40.99 17.50
CA THR A 70 13.28 39.98 16.99
C THR A 70 14.52 39.87 17.88
N CYS A 71 15.42 38.93 17.60
CA CYS A 71 16.71 38.80 18.27
C CYS A 71 17.79 38.41 17.26
N ASP A 72 19.06 38.55 17.65
CA ASP A 72 20.19 38.24 16.77
C ASP A 72 20.22 36.76 16.32
N GLU A 73 19.64 35.84 17.10
CA GLU A 73 19.61 34.40 16.82
C GLU A 73 18.71 34.01 15.62
N GLU A 74 17.60 34.72 15.41
CA GLU A 74 16.68 34.50 14.28
C GLU A 74 16.87 35.51 13.13
N ARG A 75 17.77 36.49 13.27
CA ARG A 75 17.96 37.59 12.31
C ARG A 75 18.15 37.13 10.87
N GLU A 76 18.88 36.02 10.66
CA GLU A 76 19.13 35.45 9.32
C GLU A 76 18.01 34.52 8.82
N ARG A 77 16.93 34.33 9.61
CA ARG A 77 15.82 33.41 9.31
C ARG A 77 14.46 34.09 9.26
N VAL A 78 14.30 35.21 9.98
CA VAL A 78 13.01 35.86 10.16
C VAL A 78 12.60 36.67 8.92
N VAL A 79 11.41 36.40 8.41
CA VAL A 79 10.80 37.16 7.32
C VAL A 79 9.75 38.10 7.91
N PHE A 80 9.94 39.41 7.72
CA PHE A 80 8.98 40.42 8.16
C PHE A 80 7.86 40.56 7.14
N GLN A 81 6.64 40.16 7.50
CA GLN A 81 5.48 40.29 6.62
C GLN A 81 4.68 41.56 6.92
N MET A 82 4.41 42.35 5.88
CA MET A 82 3.60 43.56 5.99
C MET A 82 2.34 43.55 5.11
N GLY A 83 1.29 44.17 5.63
CA GLY A 83 0.12 44.59 4.85
C GLY A 83 0.26 46.05 4.43
N THR A 84 0.16 46.33 3.13
CA THR A 84 0.26 47.68 2.59
C THR A 84 -0.49 47.81 1.26
N SER A 85 -0.84 49.04 0.90
CA SER A 85 -1.46 49.40 -0.39
C SER A 85 -0.78 50.62 -1.02
N ASP A 86 0.42 50.96 -0.56
CA ASP A 86 1.12 52.21 -0.90
C ASP A 86 2.64 52.01 -0.86
N ALA A 87 3.31 52.22 -1.99
CA ALA A 87 4.73 51.96 -2.15
C ALA A 87 5.61 52.83 -1.23
N VAL A 88 5.21 54.09 -0.98
CA VAL A 88 5.99 55.02 -0.16
C VAL A 88 5.90 54.64 1.32
N ARG A 89 4.71 54.25 1.80
CA ARG A 89 4.54 53.76 3.17
C ARG A 89 5.21 52.41 3.37
N ALA A 90 5.11 51.50 2.40
CA ALA A 90 5.79 50.22 2.42
C ALA A 90 7.30 50.40 2.60
N LEU A 91 7.92 51.32 1.83
CA LEU A 91 9.34 51.63 1.94
C LEU A 91 9.72 52.16 3.33
N LYS A 92 8.98 53.17 3.83
CA LYS A 92 9.24 53.73 5.17
C LYS A 92 9.10 52.70 6.29
N ALA A 93 8.16 51.77 6.15
CA ALA A 93 7.99 50.67 7.09
C ALA A 93 9.21 49.72 7.00
N ALA A 94 9.57 49.29 5.79
CA ALA A 94 10.67 48.37 5.57
C ALA A 94 12.04 48.92 6.05
N GLU A 95 12.34 50.20 5.83
CA GLU A 95 13.55 50.87 6.29
C GLU A 95 13.74 50.82 7.82
N ILE A 96 12.64 50.71 8.58
CA ILE A 96 12.71 50.61 10.04
C ILE A 96 13.24 49.24 10.47
N VAL A 97 12.89 48.17 9.76
CA VAL A 97 13.16 46.77 10.17
C VAL A 97 14.23 46.06 9.35
N CYS A 98 14.63 46.62 8.19
CA CYS A 98 15.44 45.92 7.19
C CYS A 98 16.80 45.41 7.69
N ASN A 99 17.36 46.05 8.72
CA ASN A 99 18.66 45.67 9.29
C ASN A 99 18.55 44.54 10.33
N ASP A 100 17.34 44.14 10.71
CA ASP A 100 17.07 43.19 11.79
C ASP A 100 16.32 41.93 11.30
N VAL A 101 16.10 41.79 9.99
CA VAL A 101 15.33 40.69 9.40
C VAL A 101 16.01 40.15 8.14
N ALA A 102 15.73 38.89 7.82
CA ALA A 102 16.35 38.19 6.68
C ALA A 102 15.71 38.56 5.33
N ALA A 103 14.42 38.90 5.36
CA ALA A 103 13.65 39.31 4.19
C ALA A 103 12.42 40.14 4.60
N VAL A 104 11.88 40.91 3.64
CA VAL A 104 10.61 41.62 3.77
C VAL A 104 9.60 41.03 2.79
N ASP A 105 8.41 40.68 3.27
CA ASP A 105 7.33 40.08 2.49
C ASP A 105 6.09 40.98 2.44
N ILE A 106 5.49 41.11 1.27
CA ILE A 106 4.19 41.80 1.10
C ILE A 106 3.06 40.79 1.13
N ASN A 107 2.17 40.90 2.13
CA ASN A 107 0.99 40.05 2.22
C ASN A 107 -0.01 40.40 1.12
N MET A 108 -0.22 39.43 0.22
CA MET A 108 -1.22 39.50 -0.85
C MET A 108 -2.31 38.42 -0.72
N GLY A 109 -2.30 37.65 0.38
CA GLY A 109 -3.15 36.46 0.55
C GLY A 109 -4.32 36.62 1.52
N CYS A 110 -4.33 37.68 2.35
CA CYS A 110 -5.34 37.85 3.41
C CYS A 110 -6.73 38.23 2.82
N PRO A 111 -7.77 37.38 2.94
CA PRO A 111 -9.11 37.65 2.38
C PRO A 111 -10.04 38.38 3.35
N LYS A 112 -9.54 38.84 4.51
CA LYS A 112 -10.38 39.45 5.55
C LYS A 112 -10.87 40.82 5.10
N ALA A 113 -12.11 41.15 5.49
CA ALA A 113 -12.79 42.39 5.09
C ALA A 113 -11.96 43.67 5.34
N PHE A 114 -11.25 43.77 6.47
CA PHE A 114 -10.41 44.95 6.76
C PHE A 114 -9.22 45.10 5.79
N SER A 115 -8.67 43.98 5.29
CA SER A 115 -7.54 43.97 4.35
C SER A 115 -8.03 44.38 2.95
N ILE A 116 -9.15 43.78 2.52
CA ILE A 116 -9.80 44.10 1.25
C ILE A 116 -10.26 45.56 1.19
N GLN A 117 -10.91 46.06 2.24
CA GLN A 117 -11.35 47.46 2.33
C GLN A 117 -10.17 48.44 2.36
N GLY A 118 -9.04 48.05 2.95
CA GLY A 118 -7.80 48.83 2.94
C GLY A 118 -7.01 48.77 1.63
N GLY A 119 -7.49 48.02 0.63
CA GLY A 119 -6.80 47.83 -0.65
C GLY A 119 -5.51 47.01 -0.56
N MET A 120 -5.33 46.24 0.52
CA MET A 120 -4.16 45.41 0.82
C MET A 120 -4.55 43.91 0.90
N GLY A 121 -3.60 43.00 1.10
CA GLY A 121 -3.91 41.55 1.13
C GLY A 121 -4.44 41.06 -0.21
N ALA A 122 -5.49 40.23 -0.20
CA ALA A 122 -6.09 39.67 -1.42
C ALA A 122 -6.59 40.74 -2.41
N ALA A 123 -6.90 41.97 -1.94
CA ALA A 123 -7.28 43.06 -2.84
C ALA A 123 -6.14 43.54 -3.74
N LEU A 124 -4.87 43.36 -3.34
CA LEU A 124 -3.71 43.71 -4.19
C LEU A 124 -3.69 42.86 -5.47
N LEU A 125 -4.15 41.62 -5.41
CA LEU A 125 -4.19 40.71 -6.58
C LEU A 125 -5.08 41.24 -7.72
N THR A 126 -6.00 42.16 -7.41
CA THR A 126 -6.81 42.85 -8.43
C THR A 126 -6.11 44.06 -9.07
N LYS A 127 -4.92 44.43 -8.59
CA LYS A 127 -4.16 45.65 -8.96
C LYS A 127 -2.68 45.32 -9.25
N PRO A 128 -2.37 44.60 -10.34
CA PRO A 128 -1.00 44.18 -10.67
C PRO A 128 -0.02 45.35 -10.81
N GLU A 129 -0.47 46.49 -11.36
CA GLU A 129 0.34 47.71 -11.48
C GLU A 129 0.82 48.23 -10.12
N LEU A 130 -0.05 48.21 -9.11
CA LEU A 130 0.27 48.63 -7.75
C LEU A 130 1.22 47.65 -7.07
N ILE A 131 1.05 46.34 -7.32
CA ILE A 131 2.01 45.32 -6.86
C ILE A 131 3.40 45.60 -7.44
N HIS A 132 3.48 45.83 -8.75
CA HIS A 132 4.73 46.12 -9.43
C HIS A 132 5.39 47.39 -8.87
N ASP A 133 4.63 48.46 -8.66
CA ASP A 133 5.13 49.71 -8.09
C ASP A 133 5.68 49.53 -6.66
N ILE A 134 4.96 48.81 -5.79
CA ILE A 134 5.41 48.49 -4.42
C ILE A 134 6.71 47.68 -4.47
N LEU A 135 6.75 46.60 -5.25
CA LEU A 135 7.92 45.71 -5.31
C LEU A 135 9.13 46.38 -5.94
N ALA A 136 8.94 47.15 -7.02
CA ALA A 136 10.02 47.89 -7.67
C ALA A 136 10.59 48.97 -6.74
N THR A 137 9.73 49.66 -5.98
CA THR A 137 10.15 50.67 -5.01
C THR A 137 10.97 50.03 -3.88
N LEU A 138 10.53 48.90 -3.33
CA LEU A 138 11.27 48.21 -2.27
C LEU A 138 12.60 47.64 -2.76
N LYS A 139 12.60 46.91 -3.89
CA LYS A 139 13.82 46.31 -4.45
C LYS A 139 14.88 47.33 -4.87
N ARG A 140 14.48 48.54 -5.25
CA ARG A 140 15.41 49.62 -5.62
C ARG A 140 16.11 50.24 -4.43
N ASN A 141 15.46 50.26 -3.25
CA ASN A 141 15.90 51.06 -2.11
C ASN A 141 16.35 50.22 -0.90
N LEU A 142 16.17 48.89 -0.93
CA LEU A 142 16.52 47.99 0.16
C LEU A 142 17.54 46.94 -0.28
N ASP A 143 18.56 46.73 0.55
CA ASP A 143 19.57 45.67 0.36
C ASP A 143 19.11 44.30 0.89
N VAL A 144 17.94 44.24 1.54
CA VAL A 144 17.30 43.01 2.06
C VAL A 144 16.37 42.40 0.98
N PRO A 145 16.34 41.07 0.81
CA PRO A 145 15.43 40.40 -0.11
C PRO A 145 13.96 40.80 0.08
N VAL A 146 13.28 41.14 -1.02
CA VAL A 146 11.85 41.48 -1.04
C VAL A 146 11.06 40.36 -1.73
N THR A 147 10.11 39.75 -1.01
CA THR A 147 9.24 38.68 -1.51
C THR A 147 7.78 39.08 -1.56
N CYS A 148 6.99 38.34 -2.35
CA CYS A 148 5.53 38.44 -2.35
C CYS A 148 4.92 37.06 -2.63
N SER A 149 3.78 36.76 -2.01
CA SER A 149 2.94 35.63 -2.43
C SER A 149 2.08 36.04 -3.63
N PHE A 150 2.59 35.83 -4.84
CA PHE A 150 1.80 36.05 -6.06
C PHE A 150 0.86 34.86 -6.29
N LYS A 151 -0.42 35.12 -6.55
CA LYS A 151 -1.31 34.17 -7.23
C LYS A 151 -1.73 34.83 -8.54
N ASP A 152 -1.17 34.33 -9.64
CA ASP A 152 -1.45 34.83 -10.99
C ASP A 152 -2.93 34.68 -11.34
N LYS A 153 -3.53 35.62 -12.10
CA LYS A 153 -4.88 35.43 -12.66
C LYS A 153 -4.91 34.30 -13.69
N GLU A 154 -3.81 34.07 -14.41
CA GLU A 154 -3.64 32.85 -15.22
C GLU A 154 -3.58 31.59 -14.36
N MET A 155 -3.00 31.68 -13.16
CA MET A 155 -2.97 30.59 -12.19
C MET A 155 -4.33 30.40 -11.51
N GLU A 156 -5.18 31.42 -11.43
CA GLU A 156 -6.57 31.33 -10.94
C GLU A 156 -7.47 30.66 -11.98
N ALA A 157 -7.39 31.05 -13.27
CA ALA A 157 -8.10 30.37 -14.35
C ALA A 157 -7.58 28.94 -14.60
N ARG A 158 -6.25 28.71 -14.56
CA ARG A 158 -5.66 27.37 -14.59
C ARG A 158 -6.02 26.57 -13.34
N SER A 159 -6.00 27.15 -12.14
CA SER A 159 -6.40 26.43 -10.93
C SER A 159 -7.89 26.11 -10.91
N GLU A 160 -8.77 26.99 -11.41
CA GLU A 160 -10.20 26.71 -11.56
C GLU A 160 -10.47 25.63 -12.61
N LEU A 161 -9.75 25.66 -13.74
CA LEU A 161 -9.80 24.60 -14.75
C LEU A 161 -9.27 23.26 -14.21
N ASN A 162 -8.14 23.27 -13.50
CA ASN A 162 -7.55 22.08 -12.86
C ASN A 162 -8.53 21.50 -11.83
N LEU A 163 -9.15 22.34 -10.99
CA LEU A 163 -10.17 21.92 -10.03
C LEU A 163 -11.41 21.34 -10.74
N LYS A 164 -11.87 21.98 -11.82
CA LYS A 164 -13.02 21.51 -12.61
C LYS A 164 -12.74 20.15 -13.27
N VAL A 165 -11.57 19.98 -13.88
CA VAL A 165 -11.16 18.70 -14.51
C VAL A 165 -10.92 17.62 -13.44
N TYR A 166 -10.41 17.99 -12.28
CA TYR A 166 -10.26 17.09 -11.14
C TYR A 166 -11.62 16.65 -10.57
N ASP A 167 -12.62 17.54 -10.50
CA ASP A 167 -13.97 17.19 -10.08
C ASP A 167 -14.65 16.26 -11.09
N ILE A 168 -14.50 16.52 -12.39
CA ILE A 168 -14.95 15.61 -13.46
C ILE A 168 -14.27 14.25 -13.32
N PHE A 169 -12.95 14.23 -13.07
CA PHE A 169 -12.19 12.99 -12.84
C PHE A 169 -12.70 12.21 -11.63
N LYS A 170 -13.01 12.89 -10.52
CA LYS A 170 -13.55 12.26 -9.31
C LYS A 170 -14.94 11.67 -9.55
N GLU A 171 -15.81 12.38 -10.26
CA GLU A 171 -17.14 11.90 -10.63
C GLU A 171 -17.03 10.69 -11.58
N PHE A 172 -16.13 10.77 -12.56
CA PHE A 172 -15.82 9.68 -13.50
C PHE A 172 -15.35 8.43 -12.75
N MET A 173 -14.38 8.54 -11.85
CA MET A 173 -13.89 7.40 -11.06
C MET A 173 -14.98 6.81 -10.15
N THR A 174 -15.88 7.64 -9.61
CA THR A 174 -17.05 7.15 -8.86
C THR A 174 -17.98 6.33 -9.75
N GLY A 175 -18.19 6.75 -11.00
CA GLY A 175 -18.94 5.99 -12.01
C GLY A 175 -18.27 4.66 -12.37
N ILE A 176 -16.94 4.63 -12.47
CA ILE A 176 -16.15 3.40 -12.68
C ILE A 176 -16.35 2.41 -11.53
N THR A 177 -16.26 2.86 -10.27
CA THR A 177 -16.51 2.00 -9.10
C THR A 177 -17.91 1.39 -9.11
N LYS A 178 -18.93 2.20 -9.42
CA LYS A 178 -20.32 1.69 -9.55
C LYS A 178 -20.45 0.64 -10.64
N LEU A 179 -19.75 0.81 -11.76
CA LEU A 179 -19.76 -0.16 -12.87
C LEU A 179 -19.06 -1.47 -12.49
N GLU A 180 -17.97 -1.40 -11.73
CA GLU A 180 -17.28 -2.58 -11.21
C GLU A 180 -18.15 -3.37 -10.22
N GLU A 181 -18.80 -2.69 -9.27
CA GLU A 181 -19.75 -3.30 -8.34
C GLU A 181 -20.89 -4.01 -9.08
N LEU A 182 -21.46 -3.32 -10.07
CA LEU A 182 -22.52 -3.85 -10.92
C LEU A 182 -22.04 -5.08 -11.70
N GLY A 183 -20.83 -5.01 -12.27
CA GLY A 183 -20.20 -6.13 -12.95
C GLY A 183 -19.92 -7.33 -12.05
N ASN A 184 -19.56 -7.11 -10.78
CA ASN A 184 -19.36 -8.18 -9.78
C ASN A 184 -20.68 -8.87 -9.46
N ALA A 185 -21.76 -8.11 -9.30
CA ALA A 185 -23.10 -8.66 -9.13
C ALA A 185 -23.54 -9.48 -10.34
N ALA A 186 -23.26 -9.01 -11.56
CA ALA A 186 -23.58 -9.69 -12.80
C ALA A 186 -22.86 -11.04 -12.98
N ASN A 187 -21.61 -11.14 -12.53
CA ASN A 187 -20.86 -12.40 -12.57
C ASN A 187 -21.56 -13.52 -11.78
N THR A 188 -22.24 -13.17 -10.68
CA THR A 188 -23.04 -14.13 -9.90
C THR A 188 -24.21 -14.69 -10.71
N PHE A 189 -24.85 -13.87 -11.54
CA PHE A 189 -25.92 -14.35 -12.43
C PHE A 189 -25.36 -15.23 -13.56
N LEU A 190 -24.19 -14.91 -14.11
CA LEU A 190 -23.53 -15.74 -15.13
C LEU A 190 -23.16 -17.14 -14.59
N LEU A 191 -22.58 -17.20 -13.39
CA LEU A 191 -22.25 -18.48 -12.72
C LEU A 191 -23.50 -19.29 -12.40
N ARG A 192 -24.58 -18.64 -11.91
CA ARG A 192 -25.87 -19.30 -11.68
C ARG A 192 -26.49 -19.83 -12.98
N PHE A 193 -26.33 -19.10 -14.08
CA PHE A 193 -26.76 -19.55 -15.39
C PHE A 193 -25.99 -20.81 -15.83
N GLN A 194 -24.66 -20.81 -15.68
CA GLN A 194 -23.82 -21.96 -15.97
C GLN A 194 -24.25 -23.20 -15.15
N GLN A 195 -24.45 -23.04 -13.85
CA GLN A 195 -24.91 -24.11 -12.96
C GLN A 195 -26.29 -24.67 -13.35
N GLY A 196 -27.25 -23.79 -13.60
CA GLY A 196 -28.60 -24.18 -14.02
C GLY A 196 -28.59 -24.97 -15.33
N LEU A 197 -27.71 -24.61 -16.27
CA LEU A 197 -27.58 -25.29 -17.55
C LEU A 197 -26.88 -26.65 -17.41
N CYS A 198 -25.84 -26.72 -16.55
CA CYS A 198 -25.19 -27.98 -16.19
C CYS A 198 -26.20 -29.00 -15.66
N LEU A 199 -27.11 -28.58 -14.80
CA LEU A 199 -28.14 -29.47 -14.25
C LEU A 199 -29.12 -29.95 -15.33
N LEU A 200 -29.63 -29.05 -16.16
CA LEU A 200 -30.58 -29.41 -17.23
C LEU A 200 -30.00 -30.33 -18.31
N LYS A 201 -28.68 -30.30 -18.54
CA LYS A 201 -28.01 -31.14 -19.54
C LYS A 201 -27.60 -32.53 -19.02
N ARG A 202 -27.85 -32.86 -17.74
CA ARG A 202 -27.63 -34.20 -17.18
C ARG A 202 -28.71 -35.18 -17.65
N SER A 203 -28.34 -36.44 -17.85
CA SER A 203 -29.29 -37.48 -18.24
C SER A 203 -30.34 -37.73 -17.15
N PRO A 204 -31.64 -37.74 -17.46
CA PRO A 204 -32.68 -38.03 -16.48
C PRO A 204 -32.64 -39.51 -16.07
N MET A 205 -32.95 -39.80 -14.80
CA MET A 205 -33.15 -41.17 -14.37
C MET A 205 -34.56 -41.65 -14.70
N LEU A 206 -34.66 -42.65 -15.59
CA LEU A 206 -35.89 -43.41 -15.82
C LEU A 206 -36.23 -44.28 -14.59
N THR A 207 -36.86 -43.67 -13.58
CA THR A 207 -37.37 -44.35 -12.39
C THR A 207 -38.73 -45.02 -12.61
N SER A 208 -39.25 -44.99 -13.84
CA SER A 208 -40.51 -45.64 -14.23
C SER A 208 -40.41 -47.17 -14.32
N SER A 209 -39.20 -47.73 -14.45
CA SER A 209 -38.98 -49.18 -14.52
C SER A 209 -38.77 -49.80 -13.14
N THR A 210 -39.64 -50.75 -12.77
CA THR A 210 -39.54 -51.57 -11.55
C THR A 210 -38.24 -52.35 -11.50
N LEU A 211 -37.69 -52.73 -12.67
CA LEU A 211 -36.43 -53.46 -12.79
C LEU A 211 -35.24 -52.59 -12.37
N ILE A 212 -35.21 -51.31 -12.79
CA ILE A 212 -34.15 -50.35 -12.43
C ILE A 212 -34.20 -50.03 -10.93
N LYS A 213 -35.41 -49.84 -10.37
CA LYS A 213 -35.58 -49.65 -8.92
C LYS A 213 -35.03 -50.82 -8.10
N ASN A 214 -35.31 -52.05 -8.53
CA ASN A 214 -34.81 -53.25 -7.85
C ASN A 214 -33.29 -53.40 -7.99
N LEU A 215 -32.72 -53.11 -9.18
CA LEU A 215 -31.27 -53.15 -9.41
C LEU A 215 -30.49 -52.14 -8.56
N ILE A 216 -31.01 -50.92 -8.39
CA ILE A 216 -30.42 -49.90 -7.51
C ILE A 216 -30.47 -50.37 -6.05
N LYS A 217 -31.63 -50.87 -5.61
CA LYS A 217 -31.84 -51.36 -4.24
C LYS A 217 -30.93 -52.55 -3.89
N SER A 218 -30.68 -53.42 -4.87
CA SER A 218 -29.83 -54.60 -4.72
C SER A 218 -28.34 -54.28 -4.63
N ASN A 219 -27.91 -53.12 -5.14
CA ASN A 219 -26.51 -52.71 -5.22
C ASN A 219 -26.23 -51.42 -4.41
N GLU A 220 -27.00 -51.19 -3.33
CA GLU A 220 -26.95 -50.00 -2.47
C GLU A 220 -25.62 -49.82 -1.72
N THR A 221 -24.57 -49.46 -2.46
CA THR A 221 -23.31 -48.99 -1.89
C THR A 221 -23.39 -47.49 -1.63
N ARG A 222 -22.62 -47.00 -0.65
CA ARG A 222 -22.44 -45.56 -0.39
C ARG A 222 -22.02 -44.80 -1.65
N ARG A 223 -21.21 -45.44 -2.51
CA ARG A 223 -20.72 -44.90 -3.78
C ARG A 223 -21.82 -44.78 -4.84
N LEU A 224 -22.71 -45.78 -4.96
CA LEU A 224 -23.84 -45.72 -5.89
C LEU A 224 -24.90 -44.70 -5.45
N LYS A 225 -25.17 -44.61 -4.14
CA LYS A 225 -26.05 -43.56 -3.58
C LYS A 225 -25.48 -42.18 -3.87
N SER A 226 -24.21 -41.97 -3.55
CA SER A 226 -23.51 -40.72 -3.88
C SER A 226 -23.50 -40.42 -5.39
N TYR A 227 -23.35 -41.42 -6.28
CA TYR A 227 -23.43 -41.23 -7.73
C TYR A 227 -24.85 -40.85 -8.21
N ILE A 228 -25.89 -41.46 -7.64
CA ILE A 228 -27.30 -41.14 -7.93
C ILE A 228 -27.64 -39.72 -7.43
N ASP A 229 -27.21 -39.40 -6.20
CA ASP A 229 -27.40 -38.09 -5.56
C ASP A 229 -26.61 -36.99 -6.29
N SER A 230 -25.50 -37.33 -6.96
CA SER A 230 -24.63 -36.38 -7.67
C SER A 230 -24.96 -36.21 -9.15
N GLY A 231 -25.83 -37.05 -9.75
CA GLY A 231 -25.83 -37.24 -11.21
C GLY A 231 -27.19 -37.26 -11.94
N CYS A 232 -28.33 -37.32 -11.24
CA CYS A 232 -29.62 -37.61 -11.88
C CYS A 232 -30.66 -36.51 -11.63
N ILE A 233 -31.21 -35.92 -12.69
CA ILE A 233 -32.22 -34.86 -12.59
C ILE A 233 -33.65 -35.45 -12.42
N ASN A 234 -34.40 -34.95 -11.42
CA ASN A 234 -35.85 -35.19 -11.30
C ASN A 234 -36.65 -34.01 -11.89
N ILE A 235 -37.96 -34.17 -12.06
CA ILE A 235 -38.83 -33.15 -12.71
C ILE A 235 -38.86 -31.84 -11.93
N ASP A 236 -38.80 -31.89 -10.60
CA ASP A 236 -38.81 -30.71 -9.74
C ASP A 236 -37.48 -29.93 -9.84
N ASP A 237 -36.36 -30.63 -9.97
CA ASP A 237 -35.04 -30.03 -10.16
C ASP A 237 -34.90 -29.42 -11.56
N ALA A 238 -35.55 -29.99 -12.58
CA ALA A 238 -35.66 -29.38 -13.90
C ALA A 238 -36.49 -28.09 -13.88
N ALA A 239 -37.61 -28.06 -13.16
CA ALA A 239 -38.42 -26.87 -13.00
C ALA A 239 -37.69 -25.75 -12.23
N LYS A 240 -37.00 -26.10 -11.14
CA LYS A 240 -36.17 -25.17 -10.36
C LYS A 240 -34.99 -24.62 -11.17
N SER A 241 -34.30 -25.49 -11.92
CA SER A 241 -33.16 -25.08 -12.76
C SER A 241 -33.62 -24.16 -13.91
N THR A 242 -34.77 -24.44 -14.52
CA THR A 242 -35.36 -23.56 -15.56
C THR A 242 -35.73 -22.18 -15.00
N LYS A 243 -36.31 -22.12 -13.79
CA LYS A 243 -36.61 -20.86 -13.10
C LYS A 243 -35.34 -20.08 -12.74
N ALA A 244 -34.29 -20.78 -12.30
CA ALA A 244 -33.00 -20.18 -11.99
C ALA A 244 -32.32 -19.60 -13.24
N LEU A 245 -32.39 -20.29 -14.38
CA LEU A 245 -31.88 -19.80 -15.67
C LEU A 245 -32.60 -18.53 -16.11
N HIS A 246 -33.93 -18.51 -16.02
CA HIS A 246 -34.71 -17.32 -16.37
C HIS A 246 -34.41 -16.12 -15.46
N THR A 247 -34.28 -16.37 -14.15
CA THR A 247 -33.90 -15.33 -13.18
C THR A 247 -32.49 -14.80 -13.45
N SER A 248 -31.57 -15.67 -13.86
CA SER A 248 -30.18 -15.30 -14.18
C SER A 248 -30.10 -14.48 -15.46
N LEU A 249 -30.82 -14.88 -16.52
CA LEU A 249 -30.91 -14.10 -17.77
C LEU A 249 -31.54 -12.73 -17.53
N SER A 250 -32.60 -12.66 -16.71
CA SER A 250 -33.24 -11.40 -16.33
C SER A 250 -32.28 -10.48 -15.56
N GLY A 251 -31.54 -11.03 -14.59
CA GLY A 251 -30.53 -10.28 -13.83
C GLY A 251 -29.35 -9.79 -14.69
N LEU A 252 -28.91 -10.60 -15.67
CA LEU A 252 -27.89 -10.19 -16.64
C LEU A 252 -28.40 -9.12 -17.60
N SER A 253 -29.67 -9.19 -18.00
CA SER A 253 -30.29 -8.15 -18.83
C SER A 253 -30.45 -6.83 -18.07
N ASP A 254 -30.85 -6.89 -16.80
CA ASP A 254 -30.94 -5.72 -15.91
C ASP A 254 -29.55 -5.09 -15.66
N HIS A 255 -28.52 -5.92 -15.51
CA HIS A 255 -27.12 -5.47 -15.49
C HIS A 255 -26.76 -4.69 -16.76
N LEU A 256 -27.05 -5.23 -17.95
CA LEU A 256 -26.72 -4.53 -19.21
C LEU A 256 -27.41 -3.17 -19.32
N ILE A 257 -28.66 -3.05 -18.86
CA ILE A 257 -29.42 -1.78 -18.87
C ILE A 257 -28.76 -0.77 -17.93
N LYS A 258 -28.44 -1.18 -16.70
CA LYS A 258 -27.80 -0.32 -15.69
C LYS A 258 -26.38 0.08 -16.10
N ALA A 259 -25.62 -0.86 -16.65
CA ALA A 259 -24.27 -0.63 -17.16
C ALA A 259 -24.29 0.33 -18.35
N GLN A 260 -25.27 0.21 -19.25
CA GLN A 260 -25.45 1.15 -20.36
C GLN A 260 -25.74 2.57 -19.87
N SER A 261 -26.63 2.71 -18.87
CA SER A 261 -26.94 4.01 -18.27
C SER A 261 -25.71 4.66 -17.64
N LEU A 262 -24.87 3.88 -16.95
CA LEU A 262 -23.62 4.38 -16.37
C LEU A 262 -22.59 4.70 -17.45
N LEU A 263 -22.53 3.91 -18.53
CA LEU A 263 -21.62 4.14 -19.65
C LEU A 263 -21.96 5.45 -20.39
N SER A 264 -23.25 5.76 -20.60
CA SER A 264 -23.70 7.04 -21.15
C SER A 264 -23.27 8.23 -20.28
N GLU A 265 -23.28 8.06 -18.95
CA GLU A 265 -22.84 9.10 -18.02
C GLU A 265 -21.31 9.29 -18.04
N LEU A 266 -20.56 8.19 -18.13
CA LEU A 266 -19.10 8.24 -18.31
C LEU A 266 -18.70 8.86 -19.67
N GLU A 267 -19.49 8.63 -20.72
CA GLU A 267 -19.31 9.27 -22.03
C GLU A 267 -19.50 10.78 -21.92
N ARG A 268 -20.59 11.22 -21.26
CA ARG A 268 -20.84 12.65 -20.97
C ARG A 268 -19.67 13.30 -20.22
N LEU A 269 -19.15 12.66 -19.18
CA LEU A 269 -18.02 13.17 -18.39
C LEU A 269 -16.71 13.20 -19.21
N THR A 270 -16.53 12.26 -20.13
CA THR A 270 -15.39 12.24 -21.07
C THR A 270 -15.48 13.41 -22.05
N ASP A 271 -16.65 13.66 -22.61
CA ASP A 271 -16.90 14.79 -23.51
C ASP A 271 -16.74 16.15 -22.79
N GLU A 272 -17.16 16.23 -21.53
CA GLU A 272 -16.98 17.43 -20.69
C GLU A 272 -15.50 17.71 -20.36
N ALA A 273 -14.71 16.67 -20.10
CA ALA A 273 -13.27 16.80 -19.93
C ALA A 273 -12.59 17.26 -21.22
N ALA A 274 -12.99 16.72 -22.38
CA ALA A 274 -12.46 17.14 -23.68
C ALA A 274 -12.81 18.60 -24.02
N LEU A 275 -14.06 19.01 -23.80
CA LEU A 275 -14.52 20.39 -24.01
C LEU A 275 -13.80 21.37 -23.08
N ALA A 276 -13.52 20.98 -21.83
CA ALA A 276 -12.76 21.80 -20.89
C ALA A 276 -11.34 22.07 -21.38
N ILE A 277 -10.68 21.08 -22.01
CA ILE A 277 -9.36 21.24 -22.63
C ILE A 277 -9.43 22.10 -23.90
N GLU A 278 -10.40 21.86 -24.79
CA GLU A 278 -10.55 22.65 -26.02
C GLU A 278 -10.76 24.13 -25.72
N THR A 279 -11.59 24.45 -24.72
CA THR A 279 -11.84 25.82 -24.25
C THR A 279 -10.56 26.48 -23.70
N ALA A 280 -9.73 25.72 -22.98
CA ALA A 280 -8.46 26.21 -22.45
C ALA A 280 -7.42 26.48 -23.56
N THR A 281 -7.43 25.66 -24.61
CA THR A 281 -6.51 25.76 -25.75
C THR A 281 -6.88 26.92 -26.70
N THR A 282 -8.18 27.19 -26.88
CA THR A 282 -8.68 28.33 -27.68
C THR A 282 -8.45 29.67 -26.99
N THR A 283 -8.54 29.73 -25.66
CA THR A 283 -8.26 30.96 -24.89
C THR A 283 -6.78 31.37 -24.96
N GLN A 284 -5.86 30.42 -25.20
CA GLN A 284 -4.42 30.71 -25.41
C GLN A 284 -4.14 31.30 -26.80
N LEU A 285 -4.89 30.90 -27.83
CA LEU A 285 -4.69 31.36 -29.21
C LEU A 285 -5.25 32.77 -29.47
N ASP A 286 -6.27 33.21 -28.72
CA ASP A 286 -6.82 34.57 -28.85
C ASP A 286 -5.89 35.67 -28.27
N VAL A 287 -4.94 35.31 -27.40
CA VAL A 287 -4.00 36.25 -26.79
C VAL A 287 -2.76 36.46 -27.68
N GLU A 288 -2.29 35.43 -28.37
CA GLU A 288 -1.14 35.54 -29.30
C GLU A 288 -1.45 36.35 -30.57
N SER A 289 -2.73 36.52 -30.95
CA SER A 289 -3.07 37.37 -32.11
C SER A 289 -3.08 38.87 -31.83
N CYS A 290 -3.01 39.28 -30.55
CA CYS A 290 -3.11 40.69 -30.14
C CYS A 290 -1.77 41.41 -29.95
N ASP A 291 -0.63 40.72 -29.99
CA ASP A 291 0.67 41.32 -29.61
C ASP A 291 1.80 41.01 -30.60
N GLU A 292 1.59 41.27 -31.89
CA GLU A 292 2.70 41.46 -32.85
C GLU A 292 2.44 42.62 -33.81
N LEU A 293 2.71 43.84 -33.33
CA LEU A 293 3.05 44.98 -34.20
C LEU A 293 3.97 45.95 -33.45
N ARG A 294 5.25 45.60 -33.31
CA ARG A 294 6.39 46.54 -33.35
C ARG A 294 7.74 45.83 -33.39
N GLN A 295 8.38 45.97 -34.55
CA GLN A 295 9.81 45.71 -34.82
C GLN A 295 10.71 46.49 -33.84
N VAL A 296 11.86 45.93 -33.46
CA VAL A 296 13.22 46.38 -33.86
C VAL A 296 14.24 45.27 -33.55
N THR A 297 15.14 45.10 -34.52
CA THR A 297 16.28 44.19 -34.70
C THR A 297 17.39 44.28 -33.66
N SER A 298 18.01 43.15 -33.29
CA SER A 298 19.39 42.74 -33.65
C SER A 298 19.99 41.80 -32.61
N ASP A 299 20.37 40.61 -33.09
CA ASP A 299 21.46 39.71 -32.66
C ASP A 299 21.96 39.76 -31.21
N GLU A 300 21.75 38.68 -30.47
CA GLU A 300 22.83 37.90 -29.83
C GLU A 300 22.27 36.59 -29.24
N GLU A 301 23.13 35.57 -29.28
CA GLU A 301 22.92 34.18 -28.87
C GLU A 301 22.12 34.04 -27.56
N ASN A 302 21.09 33.19 -27.55
CA ASN A 302 20.74 32.46 -26.33
C ASN A 302 19.93 31.20 -26.58
N GLU A 303 20.27 30.23 -25.74
CA GLU A 303 19.78 28.87 -25.62
C GLU A 303 18.27 28.73 -25.80
N ILE A 304 17.88 27.73 -26.60
CA ILE A 304 16.51 27.20 -26.62
C ILE A 304 16.26 26.56 -25.24
N VAL A 305 15.74 27.34 -24.31
CA VAL A 305 15.11 26.83 -23.10
C VAL A 305 13.79 26.20 -23.54
N HIS A 306 13.77 24.88 -23.62
CA HIS A 306 12.52 24.11 -23.68
C HIS A 306 11.70 24.46 -22.43
N PHE A 307 10.67 25.29 -22.60
CA PHE A 307 9.62 25.47 -21.60
C PHE A 307 8.88 24.13 -21.47
N LEU A 308 9.17 23.37 -20.41
CA LEU A 308 8.33 22.25 -20.00
C LEU A 308 6.98 22.84 -19.55
N GLN A 309 5.93 22.67 -20.37
CA GLN A 309 4.56 22.90 -19.95
C GLN A 309 4.22 21.95 -18.78
N GLU A 310 3.55 22.47 -17.75
CA GLU A 310 3.12 21.73 -16.56
C GLU A 310 2.10 20.61 -16.92
N PRO A 311 2.18 19.38 -16.37
CA PRO A 311 1.48 18.21 -16.93
C PRO A 311 0.07 17.88 -16.37
N GLU A 312 -0.48 18.59 -15.37
CA GLU A 312 -1.58 18.00 -14.57
C GLU A 312 -2.94 17.83 -15.28
N VAL A 313 -3.41 18.74 -16.13
CA VAL A 313 -4.77 18.67 -16.73
C VAL A 313 -4.87 17.68 -17.89
N ILE A 314 -3.85 17.69 -18.75
CA ILE A 314 -3.79 16.84 -19.94
C ILE A 314 -3.69 15.38 -19.51
N GLU A 315 -3.00 15.09 -18.40
CA GLU A 315 -2.92 13.76 -17.81
C GLU A 315 -4.29 13.24 -17.35
N TYR A 316 -5.09 14.03 -16.61
CA TYR A 316 -6.42 13.60 -16.16
C TYR A 316 -7.38 13.31 -17.31
N ALA A 317 -7.46 14.18 -18.32
CA ALA A 317 -8.36 13.94 -19.45
C ALA A 317 -7.90 12.77 -20.34
N THR A 318 -6.59 12.61 -20.52
CA THR A 318 -6.03 11.46 -21.23
C THR A 318 -6.40 10.15 -20.53
N VAL A 319 -6.28 10.13 -19.19
CA VAL A 319 -6.70 8.99 -18.37
C VAL A 319 -8.21 8.73 -18.53
N ILE A 320 -9.06 9.75 -18.41
CA ILE A 320 -10.51 9.61 -18.58
C ILE A 320 -10.85 8.98 -19.94
N ALA A 321 -10.26 9.48 -21.03
CA ALA A 321 -10.50 8.97 -22.38
C ALA A 321 -10.03 7.51 -22.56
N VAL A 322 -8.84 7.17 -22.06
CA VAL A 322 -8.30 5.81 -22.12
C VAL A 322 -9.15 4.84 -21.32
N VAL A 323 -9.48 5.18 -20.06
CA VAL A 323 -10.30 4.35 -19.18
C VAL A 323 -11.70 4.17 -19.74
N TYR A 324 -12.32 5.23 -20.26
CA TYR A 324 -13.64 5.14 -20.89
C TYR A 324 -13.63 4.18 -22.09
N SER A 325 -12.64 4.29 -22.98
CA SER A 325 -12.50 3.39 -24.13
C SER A 325 -12.37 1.92 -23.71
N MET A 326 -11.57 1.63 -22.69
CA MET A 326 -11.41 0.29 -22.14
C MET A 326 -12.71 -0.26 -21.56
N VAL A 327 -13.43 0.56 -20.79
CA VAL A 327 -14.69 0.18 -20.16
C VAL A 327 -15.80 -0.04 -21.20
N LYS A 328 -15.85 0.80 -22.24
CA LYS A 328 -16.76 0.64 -23.38
C LYS A 328 -16.53 -0.70 -24.09
N GLN A 329 -15.28 -1.07 -24.33
CA GLN A 329 -14.93 -2.38 -24.91
C GLN A 329 -15.34 -3.54 -23.99
N ASN A 330 -15.15 -3.38 -22.68
CA ASN A 330 -15.57 -4.38 -21.70
C ASN A 330 -17.10 -4.56 -21.68
N TYR A 331 -17.87 -3.47 -21.73
CA TYR A 331 -19.32 -3.52 -21.84
C TYR A 331 -19.77 -4.25 -23.11
N VAL A 332 -19.18 -3.95 -24.27
CA VAL A 332 -19.50 -4.62 -25.55
C VAL A 332 -19.23 -6.13 -25.47
N MET A 333 -18.15 -6.54 -24.79
CA MET A 333 -17.86 -7.96 -24.55
C MET A 333 -18.94 -8.59 -23.67
N GLN A 334 -19.33 -7.95 -22.57
CA GLN A 334 -20.38 -8.44 -21.67
C GLN A 334 -21.72 -8.56 -22.40
N GLU A 335 -22.09 -7.58 -23.21
CA GLU A 335 -23.31 -7.60 -24.03
C GLU A 335 -23.31 -8.80 -24.99
N LYS A 336 -22.19 -9.05 -25.68
CA LYS A 336 -22.04 -10.22 -26.57
C LYS A 336 -22.17 -11.53 -25.81
N ILE A 337 -21.55 -11.64 -24.63
CA ILE A 337 -21.65 -12.85 -23.80
C ILE A 337 -23.11 -13.10 -23.43
N VAL A 338 -23.79 -12.11 -22.83
CA VAL A 338 -25.18 -12.25 -22.38
C VAL A 338 -26.12 -12.59 -23.54
N ARG A 339 -25.94 -11.97 -24.71
CA ARG A 339 -26.76 -12.27 -25.91
C ARG A 339 -26.53 -13.68 -26.47
N SER A 340 -25.35 -14.25 -26.25
CA SER A 340 -25.01 -15.62 -26.67
C SER A 340 -25.49 -16.71 -25.70
N LEU A 341 -25.97 -16.34 -24.50
CA LEU A 341 -26.46 -17.30 -23.53
C LEU A 341 -27.81 -17.89 -23.96
N SER A 342 -27.86 -19.20 -24.10
CA SER A 342 -29.06 -19.95 -24.44
C SER A 342 -29.02 -21.35 -23.83
N LEU A 343 -30.15 -22.07 -23.88
CA LEU A 343 -30.18 -23.48 -23.47
C LEU A 343 -29.28 -24.39 -24.32
N LYS A 344 -28.83 -23.92 -25.50
CA LYS A 344 -27.98 -24.68 -26.42
C LYS A 344 -26.48 -24.42 -26.18
N THR A 345 -26.09 -23.35 -25.50
CA THR A 345 -24.70 -22.95 -25.27
C THR A 345 -23.88 -24.10 -24.69
N SER A 346 -22.76 -24.45 -25.30
CA SER A 346 -21.89 -25.55 -24.87
C SER A 346 -21.15 -25.22 -23.57
N PHE A 347 -20.60 -26.25 -22.91
CA PHE A 347 -19.82 -26.04 -21.67
C PHE A 347 -18.51 -25.31 -21.95
N ASP A 348 -17.82 -25.64 -23.05
CA ASP A 348 -16.58 -24.97 -23.44
C ASP A 348 -16.81 -23.48 -23.75
N GLU A 349 -17.94 -23.14 -24.37
CA GLU A 349 -18.35 -21.74 -24.59
C GLU A 349 -18.66 -21.03 -23.26
N LEU A 350 -19.36 -21.70 -22.34
CA LEU A 350 -19.67 -21.12 -21.01
C LEU A 350 -18.42 -20.87 -20.17
N ASP A 351 -17.48 -21.82 -20.14
CA ASP A 351 -16.22 -21.64 -19.44
C ASP A 351 -15.40 -20.50 -20.04
N SER A 352 -15.40 -20.40 -21.37
CA SER A 352 -14.77 -19.28 -22.09
C SER A 352 -15.44 -17.95 -21.74
N TYR A 353 -16.77 -17.89 -21.70
CA TYR A 353 -17.51 -16.68 -21.32
C TYR A 353 -17.26 -16.27 -19.87
N THR A 354 -17.27 -17.21 -18.93
CA THR A 354 -16.97 -16.95 -17.51
C THR A 354 -15.53 -16.47 -17.32
N MET A 355 -14.58 -17.06 -18.05
CA MET A 355 -13.19 -16.60 -18.06
C MET A 355 -13.08 -15.20 -18.65
N MET A 356 -13.65 -14.94 -19.82
CA MET A 356 -13.65 -13.60 -20.42
C MET A 356 -14.27 -12.54 -19.49
N TRP A 357 -15.32 -12.90 -18.75
CA TRP A 357 -15.96 -12.02 -17.77
C TRP A 357 -15.05 -11.69 -16.57
N SER A 358 -14.18 -12.61 -16.15
CA SER A 358 -13.24 -12.43 -15.05
C SER A 358 -11.95 -11.70 -15.44
N LEU A 359 -11.58 -11.70 -16.73
CA LEU A 359 -10.40 -11.00 -17.28
C LEU A 359 -10.59 -9.49 -17.49
N ARG A 360 -11.70 -8.92 -17.01
CA ARG A 360 -11.98 -7.48 -17.16
C ARG A 360 -10.95 -6.60 -16.41
N PRO A 361 -10.69 -5.37 -16.87
CA PRO A 361 -9.76 -4.47 -16.21
C PRO A 361 -10.23 -4.13 -14.80
N PHE A 362 -9.34 -4.18 -13.81
CA PHE A 362 -9.59 -3.65 -12.46
C PHE A 362 -8.99 -2.25 -12.33
N PHE A 363 -9.76 -1.31 -11.78
CA PHE A 363 -9.33 0.06 -11.49
C PHE A 363 -9.27 0.28 -9.97
N CYS A 364 -8.06 0.37 -9.42
CA CYS A 364 -7.85 0.72 -8.01
C CYS A 364 -7.43 2.19 -7.90
N ALA A 365 -8.25 3.00 -7.22
CA ALA A 365 -7.92 4.38 -6.90
C ALA A 365 -7.26 4.45 -5.52
N ASP A 366 -5.94 4.20 -5.46
CA ASP A 366 -5.13 4.55 -4.30
C ASP A 366 -4.44 5.91 -4.53
N LEU A 367 -4.32 6.69 -3.46
CA LEU A 367 -3.66 8.01 -3.41
C LEU A 367 -2.20 7.91 -3.90
N GLY A 368 -1.98 8.04 -5.21
CA GLY A 368 -0.65 8.09 -5.83
C GLY A 368 -0.52 7.49 -7.23
N GLY A 369 -1.54 6.86 -7.81
CA GLY A 369 -1.50 6.40 -9.21
C GLY A 369 -2.64 5.45 -9.58
N ILE A 370 -3.13 5.55 -10.81
CA ILE A 370 -4.15 4.66 -11.37
C ILE A 370 -3.45 3.40 -11.89
N PHE A 371 -3.68 2.26 -11.25
CA PHE A 371 -3.20 0.98 -11.76
C PHE A 371 -4.31 0.31 -12.57
N VAL A 372 -4.03 0.06 -13.86
CA VAL A 372 -4.79 -0.85 -14.70
C VAL A 372 -4.21 -2.25 -14.52
N ALA A 373 -4.89 -3.10 -13.76
CA ALA A 373 -4.53 -4.52 -13.71
C ALA A 373 -5.33 -5.27 -14.78
N ALA A 374 -4.66 -5.65 -15.87
CA ALA A 374 -5.14 -6.71 -16.74
C ALA A 374 -4.87 -8.04 -16.03
N CYS A 375 -5.91 -8.87 -15.89
CA CYS A 375 -5.76 -10.25 -15.45
C CYS A 375 -5.02 -11.00 -16.57
N ASP A 376 -3.69 -11.10 -16.46
CA ASP A 376 -2.85 -11.80 -17.44
C ASP A 376 -2.96 -13.32 -17.20
N ASP A 377 -3.97 -13.96 -17.82
CA ASP A 377 -4.02 -15.42 -17.97
C ASP A 377 -4.37 -15.81 -19.42
N VAL A 378 -3.57 -15.33 -20.38
CA VAL A 378 -3.42 -15.99 -21.69
C VAL A 378 -1.95 -16.07 -22.07
N ALA A 379 -1.38 -17.26 -21.84
CA ALA A 379 -0.31 -17.88 -22.63
C ALA A 379 0.70 -16.96 -23.33
N THR A 380 1.43 -16.15 -22.55
CA THR A 380 2.83 -15.88 -22.87
C THR A 380 3.65 -16.41 -21.72
N LYS A 381 4.70 -17.19 -22.01
CA LYS A 381 5.72 -17.56 -21.03
C LYS A 381 6.48 -16.28 -20.60
N LYS A 382 5.82 -15.34 -19.90
CA LYS A 382 6.52 -14.33 -19.11
C LYS A 382 7.30 -15.12 -18.07
N LYS A 383 8.63 -15.12 -18.17
CA LYS A 383 9.50 -15.67 -17.12
C LYS A 383 9.05 -15.01 -15.81
N LYS A 384 8.59 -15.81 -14.83
CA LYS A 384 8.31 -15.35 -13.46
C LYS A 384 9.47 -14.42 -13.05
N LYS A 385 9.16 -13.17 -12.66
CA LYS A 385 10.18 -12.22 -12.22
C LYS A 385 10.92 -12.87 -11.05
N LYS A 386 12.23 -13.07 -11.20
CA LYS A 386 13.05 -13.76 -10.20
C LYS A 386 13.13 -12.87 -8.96
N MET A 387 12.92 -13.45 -7.78
CA MET A 387 12.97 -12.74 -6.51
C MET A 387 14.36 -12.12 -6.27
N GLU A 388 14.40 -10.83 -5.90
CA GLU A 388 15.63 -10.09 -5.59
C GLU A 388 15.83 -9.99 -4.07
N TYR A 389 17.05 -10.24 -3.60
CA TYR A 389 17.38 -10.34 -2.17
C TYR A 389 18.28 -9.20 -1.67
N ARG A 390 18.65 -8.24 -2.53
CA ARG A 390 19.45 -7.06 -2.15
C ARG A 390 18.57 -5.87 -1.74
N ASN A 391 19.04 -5.13 -0.73
CA ASN A 391 18.41 -3.90 -0.23
C ASN A 391 16.96 -4.11 0.22
N LYS A 392 16.68 -5.23 0.90
CA LYS A 392 15.34 -5.62 1.33
C LYS A 392 15.16 -5.54 2.83
N LEU A 393 13.97 -5.12 3.24
CA LEU A 393 13.46 -5.25 4.61
C LEU A 393 12.72 -6.59 4.72
N VAL A 394 13.26 -7.52 5.51
CA VAL A 394 12.78 -8.91 5.51
C VAL A 394 12.09 -9.25 6.84
N LEU A 395 10.86 -9.76 6.79
CA LEU A 395 10.22 -10.39 7.94
C LEU A 395 10.73 -11.81 8.12
N ALA A 396 11.21 -12.13 9.32
CA ALA A 396 11.73 -13.44 9.69
C ALA A 396 10.62 -14.50 9.87
N PRO A 397 10.93 -15.77 9.65
CA PRO A 397 10.02 -16.87 9.94
C PRO A 397 9.80 -17.00 11.45
N MET A 398 8.54 -17.02 11.89
CA MET A 398 8.16 -17.09 13.30
C MET A 398 6.94 -18.01 13.48
N VAL A 399 7.15 -19.17 14.11
CA VAL A 399 6.08 -20.14 14.41
C VAL A 399 4.95 -19.48 15.21
N ARG A 400 3.69 -19.68 14.79
CA ARG A 400 2.46 -19.03 15.31
C ARG A 400 2.29 -17.53 15.04
N VAL A 401 3.32 -16.83 14.56
CA VAL A 401 3.23 -15.38 14.30
C VAL A 401 3.19 -15.10 12.81
N GLY A 402 4.05 -15.74 12.03
CA GLY A 402 4.19 -15.58 10.58
C GLY A 402 3.04 -16.16 9.76
N THR A 403 1.81 -16.08 10.24
CA THR A 403 0.59 -16.41 9.47
C THR A 403 0.28 -15.31 8.46
N LEU A 404 -0.63 -15.58 7.51
CA LEU A 404 -1.02 -14.63 6.45
C LEU A 404 -1.33 -13.23 6.98
N SER A 405 -2.16 -13.12 8.02
CA SER A 405 -2.56 -11.82 8.58
C SER A 405 -1.39 -10.98 9.08
N PHE A 406 -0.36 -11.60 9.65
CA PHE A 406 0.82 -10.89 10.13
C PHE A 406 1.78 -10.53 8.99
N ARG A 407 1.95 -11.42 8.01
CA ARG A 407 2.77 -11.12 6.82
C ARG A 407 2.21 -9.94 6.04
N MET A 408 0.90 -9.90 5.84
CA MET A 408 0.22 -8.78 5.20
C MET A 408 0.27 -7.49 6.02
N LEU A 409 0.37 -7.59 7.35
CA LEU A 409 0.59 -6.41 8.19
C LEU A 409 2.02 -5.88 8.06
N ALA A 410 3.01 -6.76 8.07
CA ALA A 410 4.41 -6.39 7.86
C ALA A 410 4.61 -5.76 6.47
N ALA A 411 4.00 -6.33 5.43
CA ALA A 411 4.04 -5.80 4.07
C ALA A 411 3.43 -4.39 3.97
N GLU A 412 2.28 -4.16 4.61
CA GLU A 412 1.65 -2.82 4.69
C GLU A 412 2.58 -1.78 5.31
N TYR A 413 3.41 -2.17 6.28
CA TYR A 413 4.38 -1.27 6.90
C TYR A 413 5.72 -1.17 6.15
N GLY A 414 5.89 -1.86 5.02
CA GLY A 414 7.08 -1.74 4.17
C GLY A 414 7.99 -2.96 4.11
N ALA A 415 7.60 -4.11 4.66
CA ALA A 415 8.39 -5.34 4.47
C ALA A 415 8.38 -5.77 2.98
N ASP A 416 9.57 -5.86 2.40
CA ASP A 416 9.76 -6.28 1.00
C ASP A 416 9.60 -7.78 0.80
N ILE A 417 9.96 -8.58 1.82
CA ILE A 417 9.96 -10.04 1.81
C ILE A 417 9.33 -10.54 3.10
N THR A 418 8.39 -11.48 3.00
CA THR A 418 7.68 -12.03 4.15
C THR A 418 7.85 -13.54 4.28
N TYR A 419 8.60 -13.99 5.29
CA TYR A 419 8.68 -15.42 5.58
C TYR A 419 7.42 -15.90 6.32
N GLY A 420 6.90 -17.04 5.90
CA GLY A 420 5.93 -17.81 6.67
C GLY A 420 6.52 -18.41 7.94
N GLU A 421 5.68 -19.04 8.76
CA GLU A 421 6.17 -19.90 9.83
C GLU A 421 6.91 -21.15 9.32
N GLU A 422 7.75 -21.74 10.17
CA GLU A 422 8.37 -23.03 9.90
C GLU A 422 7.27 -24.11 9.89
N ILE A 423 7.04 -24.71 8.71
CA ILE A 423 6.10 -25.82 8.54
C ILE A 423 6.87 -27.11 8.30
N ILE A 424 6.55 -28.15 9.05
CA ILE A 424 7.23 -29.44 8.94
C ILE A 424 6.76 -30.17 7.69
N ASP A 425 7.72 -30.65 6.88
CA ASP A 425 7.47 -31.35 5.62
C ASP A 425 6.48 -32.53 5.77
N HIS A 426 6.57 -33.30 6.85
CA HIS A 426 5.66 -34.39 7.21
C HIS A 426 4.20 -33.97 7.33
N LYS A 427 3.95 -32.71 7.74
CA LYS A 427 2.60 -32.16 7.81
C LYS A 427 2.14 -31.72 6.42
N LEU A 428 3.01 -31.03 5.68
CA LEU A 428 2.66 -30.47 4.38
C LEU A 428 2.37 -31.53 3.32
N VAL A 429 3.11 -32.66 3.29
CA VAL A 429 2.85 -33.76 2.35
C VAL A 429 1.47 -34.40 2.50
N LYS A 430 0.81 -34.19 3.65
CA LYS A 430 -0.56 -34.65 3.92
C LYS A 430 -1.61 -33.62 3.53
N CYS A 431 -1.21 -32.47 2.98
CA CYS A 431 -2.12 -31.39 2.64
C CYS A 431 -2.58 -31.47 1.18
N GLN A 432 -3.67 -30.78 0.90
CA GLN A 432 -4.17 -30.48 -0.44
C GLN A 432 -4.32 -28.97 -0.58
N ARG A 433 -4.02 -28.45 -1.78
CA ARG A 433 -4.25 -27.05 -2.13
C ARG A 433 -5.75 -26.84 -2.37
N ARG A 434 -6.34 -25.84 -1.72
CA ARG A 434 -7.74 -25.42 -1.85
C ARG A 434 -7.78 -23.92 -2.10
N ILE A 435 -8.57 -23.49 -3.06
CA ILE A 435 -8.88 -22.07 -3.23
C ILE A 435 -10.08 -21.78 -2.34
N ASN A 436 -9.95 -20.82 -1.43
CA ASN A 436 -11.02 -20.35 -0.57
C ASN A 436 -11.51 -18.99 -1.06
N VAL A 437 -12.52 -19.04 -1.94
CA VAL A 437 -13.09 -17.86 -2.61
C VAL A 437 -13.66 -16.88 -1.60
N ALA A 438 -14.28 -17.38 -0.51
CA ALA A 438 -14.88 -16.54 0.52
C ALA A 438 -13.86 -15.61 1.19
N TYR A 439 -12.59 -16.04 1.31
CA TYR A 439 -11.53 -15.22 1.91
C TYR A 439 -10.50 -14.68 0.92
N GLY A 440 -10.62 -15.02 -0.38
CA GLY A 440 -9.62 -14.66 -1.39
C GLY A 440 -8.25 -15.27 -1.11
N THR A 441 -8.22 -16.49 -0.55
CA THR A 441 -6.99 -17.16 -0.13
C THR A 441 -6.78 -18.46 -0.89
N THR A 442 -5.51 -18.84 -1.03
CA THR A 442 -5.10 -20.21 -1.33
C THR A 442 -4.64 -20.86 -0.03
N GLU A 443 -5.27 -21.97 0.31
CA GLU A 443 -5.09 -22.69 1.58
C GLU A 443 -4.53 -24.09 1.33
N PHE A 444 -3.66 -24.54 2.21
CA PHE A 444 -3.11 -25.88 2.22
C PHE A 444 -3.66 -26.61 3.43
N VAL A 445 -4.65 -27.45 3.17
CA VAL A 445 -5.50 -28.06 4.20
C VAL A 445 -5.10 -29.52 4.36
N GLU A 446 -4.95 -29.99 5.59
CA GLU A 446 -4.69 -31.40 5.84
C GLU A 446 -5.84 -32.28 5.33
N LYS A 447 -5.52 -33.27 4.48
CA LYS A 447 -6.50 -34.14 3.82
C LYS A 447 -7.41 -34.82 4.83
N GLY A 448 -8.72 -34.75 4.58
CA GLY A 448 -9.75 -35.33 5.45
C GLY A 448 -10.05 -34.50 6.71
N THR A 449 -9.57 -33.26 6.77
CA THR A 449 -9.83 -32.32 7.87
C THR A 449 -10.09 -30.91 7.32
N GLU A 450 -10.56 -30.00 8.17
CA GLU A 450 -10.65 -28.55 7.89
C GLU A 450 -9.45 -27.77 8.44
N ASN A 451 -8.38 -28.47 8.81
CA ASN A 451 -7.22 -27.85 9.45
C ASN A 451 -6.29 -27.24 8.38
N VAL A 452 -6.34 -25.92 8.27
CA VAL A 452 -5.45 -25.12 7.40
C VAL A 452 -4.04 -25.11 8.01
N VAL A 453 -3.06 -25.60 7.26
CA VAL A 453 -1.64 -25.67 7.66
C VAL A 453 -0.85 -24.47 7.17
N PHE A 454 -1.17 -23.97 5.98
CA PHE A 454 -0.61 -22.75 5.41
C PHE A 454 -1.70 -22.05 4.62
N SER A 455 -1.73 -20.71 4.65
CA SER A 455 -2.58 -19.89 3.80
C SER A 455 -1.76 -18.77 3.21
N THR A 456 -2.11 -18.38 1.98
CA THR A 456 -1.52 -17.24 1.24
C THR A 456 -2.62 -16.55 0.43
N CYS A 457 -2.35 -15.38 -0.11
CA CYS A 457 -3.21 -14.71 -1.08
C CYS A 457 -2.38 -14.24 -2.28
N ASP A 458 -3.05 -13.83 -3.35
CA ASP A 458 -2.37 -13.38 -4.57
C ASP A 458 -1.54 -12.10 -4.33
N GLU A 459 -1.96 -11.24 -3.39
CA GLU A 459 -1.29 -9.97 -3.05
C GLU A 459 0.15 -10.16 -2.51
N GLU A 460 0.42 -11.28 -1.82
CA GLU A 460 1.78 -11.59 -1.33
C GLU A 460 2.51 -12.65 -2.17
N ARG A 461 1.93 -13.14 -3.27
CA ARG A 461 2.47 -14.26 -4.05
C ARG A 461 3.90 -14.01 -4.56
N GLU A 462 4.24 -12.77 -4.88
CA GLU A 462 5.59 -12.37 -5.31
C GLU A 462 6.56 -12.02 -4.16
N ARG A 463 6.08 -12.09 -2.91
CA ARG A 463 6.79 -11.67 -1.69
C ARG A 463 7.02 -12.79 -0.69
N VAL A 464 6.08 -13.72 -0.59
CA VAL A 464 6.03 -14.73 0.47
C VAL A 464 7.07 -15.83 0.26
N VAL A 465 7.84 -16.12 1.31
CA VAL A 465 8.80 -17.22 1.35
C VAL A 465 8.27 -18.32 2.25
N PHE A 466 8.09 -19.51 1.69
CA PHE A 466 7.66 -20.68 2.44
C PHE A 466 8.84 -21.35 3.12
N GLN A 467 8.93 -21.28 4.45
CA GLN A 467 9.98 -21.97 5.19
C GLN A 467 9.54 -23.37 5.65
N MET A 468 10.34 -24.39 5.35
CA MET A 468 10.12 -25.75 5.83
C MET A 468 11.18 -26.24 6.81
N GLY A 469 10.73 -27.04 7.77
CA GLY A 469 11.58 -27.95 8.54
C GLY A 469 11.59 -29.32 7.87
N THR A 470 12.78 -29.83 7.54
CA THR A 470 12.95 -31.13 6.89
C THR A 470 14.29 -31.78 7.26
N SER A 471 14.36 -33.09 7.13
CA SER A 471 15.55 -33.91 7.31
C SER A 471 15.68 -34.99 6.22
N ASP A 472 14.92 -34.86 5.13
CA ASP A 472 14.85 -35.84 4.04
C ASP A 472 14.60 -35.13 2.70
N ALA A 473 15.50 -35.33 1.74
CA ALA A 473 15.46 -34.62 0.47
C ALA A 473 14.21 -34.95 -0.39
N VAL A 474 13.74 -36.19 -0.36
CA VAL A 474 12.60 -36.63 -1.17
C VAL A 474 11.29 -36.07 -0.60
N ARG A 475 11.16 -36.09 0.73
CA ARG A 475 9.99 -35.53 1.42
C ARG A 475 9.97 -34.01 1.32
N ALA A 476 11.13 -33.34 1.42
CA ALA A 476 11.25 -31.91 1.19
C ALA A 476 10.74 -31.53 -0.21
N LEU A 477 11.13 -32.28 -1.26
CA LEU A 477 10.66 -32.04 -2.61
C LEU A 477 9.15 -32.19 -2.74
N LYS A 478 8.59 -33.31 -2.26
CA LYS A 478 7.13 -33.54 -2.28
C LYS A 478 6.35 -32.45 -1.55
N ALA A 479 6.89 -31.97 -0.43
CA ALA A 479 6.30 -30.87 0.32
C ALA A 479 6.36 -29.57 -0.51
N ALA A 480 7.51 -29.23 -1.07
CA ALA A 480 7.70 -28.00 -1.85
C ALA A 480 6.83 -27.96 -3.11
N GLU A 481 6.67 -29.08 -3.82
CA GLU A 481 5.83 -29.19 -5.03
C GLU A 481 4.37 -28.81 -4.76
N ILE A 482 3.87 -29.03 -3.54
CA ILE A 482 2.50 -28.67 -3.14
C ILE A 482 2.33 -27.15 -3.14
N VAL A 483 3.32 -26.38 -2.68
CA VAL A 483 3.20 -24.93 -2.43
C VAL A 483 3.88 -24.03 -3.47
N CYS A 484 4.82 -24.56 -4.25
CA CYS A 484 5.74 -23.77 -5.09
C CYS A 484 5.06 -22.88 -6.16
N LYS A 485 3.79 -23.12 -6.48
CA LYS A 485 3.04 -22.30 -7.44
C LYS A 485 2.52 -20.99 -6.84
N ASP A 486 2.33 -20.98 -5.52
CA ASP A 486 1.62 -19.95 -4.75
C ASP A 486 2.55 -19.09 -3.89
N VAL A 487 3.87 -19.34 -3.96
CA VAL A 487 4.90 -18.62 -3.20
C VAL A 487 6.03 -18.13 -4.08
N ALA A 488 6.76 -17.12 -3.61
CA ALA A 488 7.87 -16.51 -4.34
C ALA A 488 9.15 -17.34 -4.24
N ALA A 489 9.36 -18.00 -3.09
CA ALA A 489 10.52 -18.83 -2.81
C ALA A 489 10.21 -19.92 -1.78
N VAL A 490 11.09 -20.92 -1.73
CA VAL A 490 11.11 -21.96 -0.68
C VAL A 490 12.39 -21.79 0.13
N ASP A 491 12.29 -21.91 1.46
CA ASP A 491 13.42 -21.80 2.39
C ASP A 491 13.55 -23.03 3.29
N ILE A 492 14.78 -23.45 3.56
CA ILE A 492 15.07 -24.54 4.51
C ILE A 492 15.54 -23.98 5.84
N ASN A 493 14.82 -24.32 6.91
CA ASN A 493 15.23 -23.99 8.27
C ASN A 493 16.38 -24.90 8.72
N MET A 494 17.55 -24.30 8.94
CA MET A 494 18.74 -24.94 9.49
C MET A 494 19.18 -24.31 10.81
N GLY A 495 18.30 -23.54 11.46
CA GLY A 495 18.64 -22.70 12.61
C GLY A 495 17.79 -22.90 13.86
N CYS A 496 16.69 -23.66 13.80
CA CYS A 496 15.79 -23.87 14.94
C CYS A 496 16.44 -24.74 16.04
N PRO A 497 16.66 -24.24 17.27
CA PRO A 497 17.27 -25.01 18.36
C PRO A 497 16.24 -25.76 19.23
N LYS A 498 14.94 -25.71 18.89
CA LYS A 498 13.88 -26.31 19.72
C LYS A 498 13.98 -27.83 19.68
N ALA A 499 13.67 -28.47 20.82
CA ALA A 499 13.82 -29.92 21.00
C ALA A 499 13.12 -30.75 19.91
N PHE A 500 11.91 -30.39 19.49
CA PHE A 500 11.18 -31.12 18.43
C PHE A 500 11.92 -31.09 17.09
N SER A 501 12.61 -29.99 16.76
CA SER A 501 13.35 -29.83 15.51
C SER A 501 14.63 -30.68 15.57
N ILE A 502 15.36 -30.61 16.68
CA ILE A 502 16.58 -31.41 16.91
C ILE A 502 16.28 -32.91 16.90
N GLN A 503 15.24 -33.35 17.62
CA GLN A 503 14.82 -34.76 17.66
C GLN A 503 14.38 -35.28 16.30
N GLY A 504 13.72 -34.44 15.49
CA GLY A 504 13.36 -34.77 14.11
C GLY A 504 14.54 -34.71 13.11
N GLY A 505 15.75 -34.36 13.57
CA GLY A 505 16.93 -34.19 12.72
C GLY A 505 16.89 -32.96 11.81
N MET A 506 16.02 -32.00 12.10
CA MET A 506 15.76 -30.77 11.35
C MET A 506 16.39 -29.55 12.05
N GLY A 507 16.25 -28.36 11.47
CA GLY A 507 16.70 -27.12 12.11
C GLY A 507 18.19 -27.15 12.41
N ALA A 508 18.57 -26.76 13.63
CA ALA A 508 19.98 -26.71 14.03
C ALA A 508 20.69 -28.07 13.99
N ALA A 509 19.97 -29.20 14.01
CA ALA A 509 20.59 -30.53 13.88
C ALA A 509 21.21 -30.75 12.49
N LEU A 510 20.67 -30.09 11.45
CA LEU A 510 21.21 -30.17 10.08
C LEU A 510 22.62 -29.59 9.97
N LEU A 511 22.98 -28.62 10.82
CA LEU A 511 24.27 -27.93 10.79
C LEU A 511 25.46 -28.89 10.99
N THR A 512 25.22 -30.03 11.65
CA THR A 512 26.22 -31.10 11.86
C THR A 512 26.25 -32.14 10.74
N LYS A 513 25.40 -32.01 9.72
CA LYS A 513 25.22 -32.98 8.63
C LYS A 513 25.35 -32.30 7.25
N PRO A 514 26.53 -31.80 6.86
CA PRO A 514 26.72 -31.09 5.58
C PRO A 514 26.32 -31.89 4.34
N GLN A 515 26.48 -33.21 4.36
CA GLN A 515 26.06 -34.06 3.23
C GLN A 515 24.53 -34.07 3.09
N LEU A 516 23.79 -34.15 4.20
CA LEU A 516 22.32 -34.10 4.15
C LEU A 516 21.82 -32.73 3.69
N ILE A 517 22.48 -31.64 4.10
CA ILE A 517 22.22 -30.29 3.57
C ILE A 517 22.38 -30.25 2.05
N HIS A 518 23.47 -30.83 1.53
CA HIS A 518 23.72 -30.94 0.10
C HIS A 518 22.59 -31.72 -0.58
N ASP A 519 22.25 -32.91 -0.10
CA ASP A 519 21.23 -33.76 -0.70
C ASP A 519 19.86 -33.05 -0.78
N ILE A 520 19.46 -32.33 0.28
CA ILE A 520 18.21 -31.56 0.34
C ILE A 520 18.23 -30.41 -0.68
N LEU A 521 19.23 -29.52 -0.60
CA LEU A 521 19.27 -28.31 -1.44
C LEU A 521 19.46 -28.63 -2.92
N ALA A 522 20.32 -29.60 -3.26
CA ALA A 522 20.51 -30.03 -4.65
C ALA A 522 19.23 -30.65 -5.24
N THR A 523 18.52 -31.45 -4.44
CA THR A 523 17.25 -32.05 -4.87
C THR A 523 16.19 -30.99 -5.13
N LEU A 524 16.03 -30.02 -4.24
CA LEU A 524 15.04 -28.96 -4.41
C LEU A 524 15.37 -28.06 -5.59
N LYS A 525 16.62 -27.58 -5.68
CA LYS A 525 17.06 -26.68 -6.76
C LYS A 525 16.91 -27.32 -8.14
N ARG A 526 17.17 -28.62 -8.27
CA ARG A 526 17.07 -29.32 -9.55
C ARG A 526 15.63 -29.44 -10.06
N ASN A 527 14.65 -29.47 -9.15
CA ASN A 527 13.27 -29.86 -9.49
C ASN A 527 12.24 -28.73 -9.31
N LEU A 528 12.61 -27.60 -8.69
CA LEU A 528 11.69 -26.48 -8.48
C LEU A 528 12.05 -25.29 -9.37
N ASP A 529 11.02 -24.64 -9.93
CA ASP A 529 11.18 -23.40 -10.70
C ASP A 529 11.34 -22.16 -9.82
N VAL A 530 10.93 -22.25 -8.55
CA VAL A 530 11.10 -21.17 -7.57
C VAL A 530 12.48 -21.21 -6.91
N PRO A 531 13.06 -20.05 -6.54
CA PRO A 531 14.31 -20.01 -5.81
C PRO A 531 14.24 -20.77 -4.48
N VAL A 532 15.33 -21.45 -4.13
CA VAL A 532 15.51 -22.17 -2.88
C VAL A 532 16.58 -21.50 -2.04
N THR A 533 16.23 -20.97 -0.87
CA THR A 533 17.15 -20.37 0.10
C THR A 533 17.28 -21.23 1.36
N CYS A 534 18.14 -20.84 2.29
CA CYS A 534 18.13 -21.41 3.63
C CYS A 534 18.48 -20.36 4.70
N LYS A 535 18.11 -20.68 5.95
CA LYS A 535 18.42 -19.88 7.13
C LYS A 535 19.22 -20.69 8.15
N ILE A 536 20.42 -20.21 8.49
CA ILE A 536 21.35 -20.85 9.44
C ILE A 536 21.53 -20.02 10.73
N ARG A 537 22.17 -20.65 11.72
CA ARG A 537 22.78 -20.00 12.89
C ARG A 537 24.31 -20.09 12.79
N LEU A 538 25.01 -19.29 13.58
CA LEU A 538 26.46 -19.40 13.73
C LEU A 538 26.84 -20.75 14.36
N LEU A 539 27.96 -21.32 13.91
CA LEU A 539 28.56 -22.49 14.53
C LEU A 539 29.48 -22.09 15.69
N LYS A 540 30.07 -23.08 16.36
CA LYS A 540 31.00 -22.82 17.48
C LYS A 540 32.22 -22.03 17.02
N SER A 541 32.78 -22.39 15.88
CA SER A 541 33.91 -21.73 15.23
C SER A 541 33.42 -20.81 14.10
N PRO A 542 33.89 -19.55 14.03
CA PRO A 542 33.65 -18.68 12.88
C PRO A 542 34.11 -19.30 11.56
N ALA A 543 35.26 -19.97 11.56
CA ALA A 543 35.81 -20.64 10.37
C ALA A 543 34.90 -21.77 9.85
N ASP A 544 34.30 -22.55 10.76
CA ASP A 544 33.36 -23.60 10.38
C ASP A 544 32.08 -23.01 9.78
N THR A 545 31.63 -21.87 10.32
CA THR A 545 30.45 -21.16 9.80
C THR A 545 30.70 -20.69 8.37
N VAL A 546 31.85 -20.08 8.11
CA VAL A 546 32.27 -19.65 6.76
C VAL A 546 32.39 -20.83 5.80
N GLU A 547 33.01 -21.93 6.23
CA GLU A 547 33.15 -23.13 5.39
C GLU A 547 31.79 -23.75 5.05
N LEU A 548 30.88 -23.86 6.01
CA LEU A 548 29.51 -24.31 5.75
C LEU A 548 28.79 -23.38 4.75
N ALA A 549 28.93 -22.07 4.93
CA ALA A 549 28.31 -21.08 4.06
C ALA A 549 28.82 -21.18 2.61
N ARG A 550 30.14 -21.37 2.41
CA ARG A 550 30.74 -21.61 1.07
C ARG A 550 30.22 -22.89 0.43
N ARG A 551 30.03 -23.96 1.21
CA ARG A 551 29.44 -25.20 0.70
C ARG A 551 28.01 -24.99 0.23
N ILE A 552 27.21 -24.25 1.00
CA ILE A 552 25.84 -23.89 0.62
C ILE A 552 25.83 -23.04 -0.66
N GLU A 553 26.71 -22.04 -0.77
CA GLU A 553 26.81 -21.20 -1.98
C GLU A 553 27.16 -22.02 -3.23
N LYS A 554 28.06 -23.01 -3.14
CA LYS A 554 28.39 -23.89 -4.28
C LYS A 554 27.19 -24.68 -4.81
N LEU A 555 26.14 -24.87 -4.01
CA LEU A 555 24.88 -25.47 -4.46
C LEU A 555 24.05 -24.48 -5.28
N GLY A 556 24.43 -23.20 -5.30
CA GLY A 556 23.84 -22.11 -6.06
C GLY A 556 22.46 -21.70 -5.55
N VAL A 557 22.30 -21.62 -4.23
CA VAL A 557 21.19 -20.87 -3.61
C VAL A 557 21.34 -19.38 -3.93
N PRO A 558 20.25 -18.62 -4.13
CA PRO A 558 20.33 -17.23 -4.53
C PRO A 558 20.56 -16.27 -3.35
N ALA A 559 20.37 -16.72 -2.11
CA ALA A 559 20.66 -15.96 -0.89
C ALA A 559 20.81 -16.90 0.32
N LEU A 560 21.49 -16.42 1.37
CA LEU A 560 21.66 -17.11 2.65
C LEU A 560 21.27 -16.19 3.81
N ALA A 561 20.32 -16.61 4.64
CA ALA A 561 19.99 -15.89 5.87
C ALA A 561 20.82 -16.41 7.06
N VAL A 562 21.49 -15.50 7.77
CA VAL A 562 22.37 -15.86 8.91
C VAL A 562 21.87 -15.19 10.17
N HIS A 563 21.45 -15.99 11.15
CA HIS A 563 21.21 -15.49 12.50
C HIS A 563 22.54 -15.38 13.23
N GLY A 564 22.92 -14.17 13.65
CA GLY A 564 24.14 -13.86 14.40
C GLY A 564 24.22 -14.45 15.82
N ARG A 565 23.56 -15.57 16.09
CA ARG A 565 23.64 -16.28 17.36
C ARG A 565 24.01 -17.74 17.11
N LYS A 566 24.78 -18.31 18.02
CA LYS A 566 25.09 -19.74 18.08
C LYS A 566 23.84 -20.51 18.54
N VAL A 567 23.88 -21.83 18.43
CA VAL A 567 22.75 -22.69 18.81
C VAL A 567 22.45 -22.61 20.31
N GLU A 568 23.48 -22.53 21.14
CA GLU A 568 23.39 -22.42 22.60
C GLU A 568 23.04 -21.01 23.12
N ASP A 569 23.21 -19.98 22.30
CA ASP A 569 22.92 -18.59 22.67
C ASP A 569 21.41 -18.36 22.88
N ARG A 570 21.10 -17.68 23.97
CA ARG A 570 19.75 -17.27 24.35
C ARG A 570 19.40 -15.91 23.73
N PRO A 571 18.10 -15.53 23.72
CA PRO A 571 17.68 -14.24 23.15
C PRO A 571 18.23 -12.99 23.86
N ARG A 572 18.77 -13.14 25.08
CA ARG A 572 19.45 -12.09 25.86
C ARG A 572 20.91 -11.90 25.46
N ASP A 573 21.52 -12.92 24.86
CA ASP A 573 22.91 -12.85 24.44
C ASP A 573 22.96 -12.07 23.11
N PRO A 574 23.89 -11.12 22.93
CA PRO A 574 23.90 -10.24 21.77
C PRO A 574 24.17 -11.00 20.46
N ALA A 575 23.61 -10.51 19.36
CA ALA A 575 23.99 -10.97 18.03
C ALA A 575 25.43 -10.57 17.71
N LYS A 576 26.22 -11.53 17.18
CA LYS A 576 27.63 -11.41 16.84
C LYS A 576 27.75 -10.94 15.38
N TRP A 577 27.68 -9.63 15.17
CA TRP A 577 27.69 -9.04 13.82
C TRP A 577 29.02 -9.25 13.09
N ASP A 578 30.14 -9.27 13.80
CA ASP A 578 31.47 -9.52 13.21
C ASP A 578 31.55 -10.92 12.57
N GLU A 579 30.99 -11.95 13.22
CA GLU A 579 30.93 -13.30 12.64
C GLU A 579 30.00 -13.36 11.40
N ILE A 580 28.99 -12.46 11.29
CA ILE A 580 28.21 -12.32 10.05
C ILE A 580 29.05 -11.63 8.97
N ALA A 581 29.84 -10.61 9.32
CA ALA A 581 30.72 -9.92 8.37
C ALA A 581 31.75 -10.88 7.75
N ASP A 582 32.29 -11.82 8.54
CA ASP A 582 33.17 -12.88 8.04
C ASP A 582 32.48 -13.75 6.96
N VAL A 583 31.20 -14.08 7.17
CA VAL A 583 30.40 -14.83 6.19
C VAL A 583 30.12 -13.98 4.95
N VAL A 584 29.76 -12.70 5.11
CA VAL A 584 29.52 -11.77 4.00
C VAL A 584 30.76 -11.64 3.12
N ALA A 585 31.93 -11.44 3.72
CA ALA A 585 33.20 -11.30 2.99
C ALA A 585 33.60 -12.57 2.23
N ALA A 586 33.11 -13.73 2.67
CA ALA A 586 33.48 -15.02 2.09
C ALA A 586 32.57 -15.48 0.94
N LEU A 587 31.41 -14.84 0.71
CA LEU A 587 30.41 -15.24 -0.28
C LEU A 587 30.21 -14.17 -1.36
N SER A 588 29.82 -14.60 -2.55
CA SER A 588 29.37 -13.75 -3.67
C SER A 588 27.85 -13.55 -3.70
N ILE A 589 27.08 -14.48 -3.11
CA ILE A 589 25.62 -14.38 -3.00
C ILE A 589 25.18 -13.38 -1.91
N PRO A 590 23.98 -12.77 -2.03
CA PRO A 590 23.37 -11.98 -0.97
C PRO A 590 23.27 -12.73 0.36
N VAL A 591 23.85 -12.15 1.42
CA VAL A 591 23.62 -12.57 2.81
C VAL A 591 22.57 -11.68 3.46
N ILE A 592 21.62 -12.29 4.17
CA ILE A 592 20.57 -11.60 4.92
C ILE A 592 20.90 -11.71 6.41
N ALA A 593 21.31 -10.60 7.03
CA ALA A 593 21.67 -10.58 8.45
C ALA A 593 20.40 -10.63 9.33
N ASN A 594 20.42 -11.45 10.38
CA ASN A 594 19.30 -11.58 11.31
C ASN A 594 19.78 -11.53 12.77
N GLY A 595 19.08 -10.73 13.58
CA GLY A 595 19.32 -10.62 15.02
C GLY A 595 19.30 -9.16 15.47
N ASP A 596 18.58 -8.89 16.56
CA ASP A 596 18.58 -7.61 17.30
C ASP A 596 18.25 -6.38 16.45
N VAL A 597 17.28 -6.57 15.54
CA VAL A 597 16.59 -5.49 14.83
C VAL A 597 15.34 -5.13 15.65
N LEU A 598 15.32 -3.94 16.22
CA LEU A 598 14.24 -3.45 17.10
C LEU A 598 13.62 -2.17 16.56
N GLU A 599 14.40 -1.30 15.92
CA GLU A 599 13.97 -0.03 15.32
C GLU A 599 14.20 -0.01 13.80
N TYR A 600 13.60 0.96 13.09
CA TYR A 600 13.82 1.13 11.65
C TYR A 600 15.30 1.42 11.33
N ASP A 601 15.97 2.23 12.14
CA ASP A 601 17.39 2.58 11.92
C ASP A 601 18.34 1.38 12.08
N ASP A 602 17.90 0.32 12.77
CA ASP A 602 18.69 -0.90 12.92
C ASP A 602 18.93 -1.61 11.57
N PHE A 603 18.03 -1.44 10.58
CA PHE A 603 18.24 -2.00 9.25
C PHE A 603 19.51 -1.41 8.61
N SER A 604 19.69 -0.08 8.67
CA SER A 604 20.88 0.59 8.13
C SER A 604 22.13 0.30 8.98
N ARG A 605 21.99 0.36 10.30
CA ARG A 605 23.08 0.12 11.26
C ARG A 605 23.66 -1.29 11.13
N ILE A 606 22.82 -2.32 11.10
CA ILE A 606 23.26 -3.73 10.99
C ILE A 606 23.83 -3.99 9.61
N LYS A 607 23.24 -3.43 8.55
CA LYS A 607 23.77 -3.55 7.19
C LYS A 607 25.18 -2.98 7.09
N THR A 608 25.41 -1.81 7.70
CA THR A 608 26.73 -1.17 7.77
C THR A 608 27.73 -2.00 8.57
N ALA A 609 27.32 -2.51 9.74
CA ALA A 609 28.19 -3.31 10.60
C ALA A 609 28.59 -4.66 9.99
N THR A 610 27.71 -5.27 9.20
CA THR A 610 27.92 -6.64 8.66
C THR A 610 28.34 -6.66 7.20
N GLY A 611 28.09 -5.58 6.44
CA GLY A 611 28.17 -5.59 4.97
C GLY A 611 27.07 -6.41 4.29
N ALA A 612 26.07 -6.91 5.03
CA ALA A 612 25.01 -7.76 4.50
C ALA A 612 24.21 -7.07 3.39
N ALA A 613 23.61 -7.88 2.50
CA ALA A 613 22.81 -7.36 1.39
C ALA A 613 21.46 -6.81 1.86
N SER A 614 20.90 -7.45 2.89
CA SER A 614 19.58 -7.17 3.45
C SER A 614 19.55 -7.54 4.93
N VAL A 615 18.53 -7.07 5.66
CA VAL A 615 18.38 -7.32 7.10
C VAL A 615 17.00 -7.91 7.37
N MET A 616 16.96 -8.91 8.24
CA MET A 616 15.78 -9.67 8.61
C MET A 616 15.43 -9.47 10.08
N VAL A 617 14.19 -9.09 10.36
CA VAL A 617 13.66 -8.82 11.71
C VAL A 617 12.64 -9.88 12.15
N ALA A 618 12.75 -10.29 13.42
CA ALA A 618 11.81 -11.23 14.05
C ALA A 618 11.05 -10.56 15.22
N ARG A 619 11.67 -10.53 16.40
CA ARG A 619 11.05 -10.03 17.64
C ARG A 619 10.58 -8.58 17.55
N GLY A 620 11.40 -7.69 16.98
CA GLY A 620 11.01 -6.29 16.78
C GLY A 620 9.70 -6.14 16.02
N ALA A 621 9.54 -6.91 14.93
CA ALA A 621 8.31 -6.96 14.16
C ALA A 621 7.17 -7.60 14.96
N MET A 622 7.39 -8.76 15.59
CA MET A 622 6.37 -9.43 16.42
C MET A 622 5.78 -8.51 17.49
N TRP A 623 6.61 -7.71 18.13
CA TRP A 623 6.16 -6.73 19.13
C TRP A 623 5.47 -5.55 18.47
N ASN A 624 6.02 -5.02 17.38
CA ASN A 624 5.43 -3.94 16.62
C ASN A 624 5.80 -4.03 15.13
N ALA A 625 4.84 -4.45 14.30
CA ALA A 625 5.05 -4.64 12.86
C ALA A 625 5.40 -3.34 12.12
N SER A 626 5.13 -2.17 12.71
CA SER A 626 5.54 -0.87 12.14
C SER A 626 7.04 -0.60 12.23
N VAL A 627 7.85 -1.53 12.77
CA VAL A 627 9.32 -1.48 12.67
C VAL A 627 9.83 -1.36 11.23
N PHE A 628 9.03 -1.77 10.24
CA PHE A 628 9.34 -1.64 8.82
C PHE A 628 9.08 -0.23 8.25
N SER A 629 8.38 0.63 9.00
CA SER A 629 7.95 1.95 8.52
C SER A 629 9.09 2.96 8.56
N PRO A 630 9.45 3.60 7.42
CA PRO A 630 10.44 4.68 7.41
C PRO A 630 9.98 5.94 8.16
N LYS A 631 8.68 6.06 8.45
CA LYS A 631 8.10 7.17 9.21
C LYS A 631 8.24 7.00 10.73
N GLY A 632 8.92 5.95 11.18
CA GLY A 632 8.98 5.54 12.58
C GLY A 632 7.83 4.63 12.98
N LYS A 633 7.90 4.11 14.22
CA LYS A 633 6.92 3.18 14.76
C LYS A 633 5.59 3.86 15.08
N SER A 634 4.50 3.28 14.58
CA SER A 634 3.15 3.57 15.07
C SER A 634 2.97 3.08 16.50
N HIS A 635 1.99 3.67 17.21
CA HIS A 635 1.61 3.21 18.53
C HIS A 635 1.18 1.72 18.48
N TRP A 636 1.64 0.93 19.44
CA TRP A 636 1.50 -0.54 19.41
C TRP A 636 0.02 -0.98 19.47
N GLU A 637 -0.86 -0.19 20.10
CA GLU A 637 -2.29 -0.49 20.14
C GLU A 637 -2.95 -0.38 18.77
N ASP A 638 -2.55 0.58 17.94
CA ASP A 638 -3.08 0.74 16.59
C ASP A 638 -2.64 -0.42 15.70
N VAL A 639 -1.37 -0.84 15.86
CA VAL A 639 -0.79 -1.98 15.16
C VAL A 639 -1.49 -3.28 15.57
N LYS A 640 -1.75 -3.46 16.87
CA LYS A 640 -2.55 -4.58 17.42
C LYS A 640 -3.97 -4.59 16.86
N LYS A 641 -4.67 -3.45 16.85
CA LYS A 641 -6.02 -3.33 16.26
C LYS A 641 -6.02 -3.65 14.76
N LYS A 642 -5.03 -3.17 14.00
CA LYS A 642 -4.86 -3.51 12.57
C LYS A 642 -4.59 -5.01 12.36
N TYR A 643 -3.75 -5.62 13.20
CA TYR A 643 -3.52 -7.07 13.17
C TYR A 643 -4.83 -7.84 13.37
N ILE A 644 -5.66 -7.45 14.33
CA ILE A 644 -6.96 -8.07 14.59
C ILE A 644 -7.88 -7.93 13.36
N ARG A 645 -7.96 -6.73 12.76
CA ARG A 645 -8.74 -6.52 11.52
C ARG A 645 -8.28 -7.44 10.38
N LYS A 646 -6.97 -7.61 10.20
CA LYS A 646 -6.42 -8.57 9.22
C LYS A 646 -6.69 -10.03 9.59
N SER A 647 -6.72 -10.35 10.88
CA SER A 647 -7.04 -11.69 11.38
C SER A 647 -8.51 -12.04 11.10
N ILE A 648 -9.41 -11.08 11.25
CA ILE A 648 -10.82 -11.18 10.86
C ILE A 648 -10.95 -11.32 9.33
N LEU A 649 -10.25 -10.47 8.56
CA LEU A 649 -10.34 -10.41 7.10
C LEU A 649 -9.99 -11.74 6.43
N TRP A 650 -8.96 -12.42 6.91
CA TRP A 650 -8.49 -13.70 6.35
C TRP A 650 -8.83 -14.92 7.21
N ASN A 651 -9.76 -14.77 8.16
CA ASN A 651 -10.21 -15.84 9.05
C ASN A 651 -9.04 -16.62 9.69
N ASN A 652 -8.06 -15.87 10.20
CA ASN A 652 -6.85 -16.41 10.80
C ASN A 652 -7.18 -17.29 12.01
N ASP A 653 -6.34 -18.29 12.29
CA ASP A 653 -6.63 -19.18 13.39
C ASP A 653 -6.59 -18.43 14.74
N VAL A 654 -7.53 -18.76 15.62
CA VAL A 654 -7.70 -18.07 16.91
C VAL A 654 -6.49 -18.28 17.81
N LYS A 655 -5.81 -19.42 17.73
CA LYS A 655 -4.67 -19.74 18.61
C LYS A 655 -3.46 -18.87 18.29
N SER A 656 -3.11 -18.72 17.03
CA SER A 656 -2.05 -17.83 16.54
C SER A 656 -2.44 -16.37 16.71
N THR A 657 -3.71 -16.01 16.45
CA THR A 657 -4.21 -14.66 16.70
C THR A 657 -4.02 -14.26 18.16
N LYS A 658 -4.48 -15.09 19.11
CA LYS A 658 -4.27 -14.87 20.55
C LYS A 658 -2.79 -14.86 20.91
N TYR A 659 -1.99 -15.76 20.35
CA TYR A 659 -0.55 -15.84 20.62
C TYR A 659 0.15 -14.53 20.25
N THR A 660 -0.03 -14.05 19.01
CA THR A 660 0.60 -12.81 18.54
C THR A 660 0.15 -11.59 19.36
N ILE A 661 -1.14 -11.47 19.66
CA ILE A 661 -1.63 -10.35 20.50
C ILE A 661 -1.03 -10.41 21.90
N LYS A 662 -0.90 -11.60 22.50
CA LYS A 662 -0.24 -11.76 23.80
C LYS A 662 1.22 -11.36 23.78
N GLU A 663 1.95 -11.68 22.72
CA GLU A 663 3.35 -11.25 22.58
C GLU A 663 3.47 -9.72 22.47
N MET A 664 2.53 -9.06 21.77
CA MET A 664 2.46 -7.59 21.71
C MET A 664 2.16 -6.99 23.09
N ILE A 665 1.17 -7.54 23.82
CA ILE A 665 0.80 -7.08 25.17
C ILE A 665 1.92 -7.33 26.17
N ALA A 666 2.52 -8.53 26.18
CA ALA A 666 3.55 -8.89 27.15
C ALA A 666 4.83 -8.04 27.01
N HIS A 667 5.07 -7.48 25.82
CA HIS A 667 6.20 -6.58 25.60
C HIS A 667 5.93 -5.15 26.07
N HIS A 668 4.73 -4.61 25.83
CA HIS A 668 4.41 -3.20 26.09
C HIS A 668 3.62 -2.97 27.39
N SER A 669 3.05 -4.02 27.97
CA SER A 669 2.12 -3.99 29.10
C SER A 669 2.19 -5.30 29.89
N CYS A 670 1.16 -5.62 30.68
CA CYS A 670 1.11 -6.79 31.54
C CYS A 670 -0.11 -7.67 31.21
N LEU A 671 0.14 -8.96 30.98
CA LEU A 671 -0.91 -9.96 30.68
C LEU A 671 -1.86 -10.21 31.85
N GLU A 672 -1.49 -9.87 33.08
CA GLU A 672 -2.33 -10.03 34.28
C GLU A 672 -3.40 -8.94 34.43
N LEU A 673 -3.33 -7.90 33.59
CA LEU A 673 -4.35 -6.86 33.51
C LEU A 673 -5.64 -7.40 32.87
N ALA A 674 -6.71 -6.62 32.99
CA ALA A 674 -8.04 -7.00 32.53
C ALA A 674 -8.05 -7.42 31.05
N GLU A 675 -7.31 -6.72 30.19
CA GLU A 675 -7.18 -7.04 28.77
C GLU A 675 -6.63 -8.46 28.54
N GLY A 676 -5.48 -8.79 29.13
CA GLY A 676 -4.84 -10.10 28.94
C GLY A 676 -5.68 -11.25 29.50
N LYS A 677 -6.35 -11.05 30.64
CA LYS A 677 -7.30 -12.01 31.22
C LYS A 677 -8.53 -12.21 30.33
N SER A 678 -9.07 -11.15 29.75
CA SER A 678 -10.21 -11.24 28.81
C SER A 678 -9.81 -11.93 27.51
N LEU A 679 -8.63 -11.61 26.96
CA LEU A 679 -8.09 -12.27 25.78
C LEU A 679 -7.89 -13.77 26.01
N ASN A 680 -7.46 -14.18 27.21
CA ASN A 680 -7.34 -15.59 27.57
C ASN A 680 -8.67 -16.34 27.46
N LYS A 681 -9.78 -15.69 27.82
CA LYS A 681 -11.14 -16.26 27.79
C LYS A 681 -11.80 -16.27 26.42
N ALA A 682 -11.30 -15.50 25.46
CA ALA A 682 -11.85 -15.45 24.11
C ALA A 682 -11.63 -16.77 23.36
N ASP A 683 -12.67 -17.41 22.83
CA ASP A 683 -12.59 -18.71 22.15
C ASP A 683 -12.74 -18.59 20.63
N THR A 684 -13.27 -17.46 20.15
CA THR A 684 -13.54 -17.19 18.74
C THR A 684 -12.95 -15.84 18.29
N LEU A 685 -12.83 -15.63 16.97
CA LEU A 685 -12.50 -14.31 16.41
C LEU A 685 -13.59 -13.26 16.74
N ALA A 686 -14.85 -13.68 16.92
CA ALA A 686 -15.93 -12.79 17.34
C ALA A 686 -15.71 -12.28 18.77
N ASP A 687 -15.28 -13.15 19.70
CA ASP A 687 -14.96 -12.75 21.07
C ASP A 687 -13.78 -11.77 21.12
N ILE A 688 -12.77 -11.98 20.26
CA ILE A 688 -11.64 -11.05 20.12
C ILE A 688 -12.13 -9.73 19.51
N ALA A 689 -12.96 -9.77 18.46
CA ALA A 689 -13.53 -8.57 17.87
C ALA A 689 -14.31 -7.75 18.89
N LYS A 690 -15.13 -8.41 19.72
CA LYS A 690 -15.85 -7.81 20.84
C LYS A 690 -14.93 -7.15 21.85
N LEU A 691 -13.88 -7.85 22.28
CA LEU A 691 -12.92 -7.32 23.26
C LEU A 691 -12.25 -6.01 22.80
N TYR A 692 -12.10 -5.83 21.49
CA TYR A 692 -11.38 -4.69 20.90
C TYR A 692 -12.30 -3.70 20.15
N GLU A 693 -13.61 -3.76 20.38
CA GLU A 693 -14.60 -2.85 19.76
C GLU A 693 -14.59 -2.92 18.22
N LEU A 694 -14.44 -4.12 17.66
CA LEU A 694 -14.41 -4.42 16.24
C LEU A 694 -15.58 -5.33 15.79
N GLU A 695 -16.65 -5.43 16.58
CA GLU A 695 -17.82 -6.28 16.28
C GLU A 695 -18.46 -5.92 14.94
N ASP A 696 -18.69 -4.62 14.69
CA ASP A 696 -19.29 -4.15 13.43
C ASP A 696 -18.44 -4.54 12.22
N TYR A 697 -17.11 -4.42 12.34
CA TYR A 697 -16.19 -4.84 11.29
C TYR A 697 -16.20 -6.35 11.09
N TYR A 698 -16.24 -7.14 12.18
CA TYR A 698 -16.36 -8.59 12.12
C TYR A 698 -17.63 -9.01 11.37
N TRP A 699 -18.78 -8.47 11.73
CA TRP A 699 -20.05 -8.80 11.07
C TRP A 699 -20.10 -8.28 9.64
N THR A 700 -19.52 -7.12 9.35
CA THR A 700 -19.40 -6.61 7.97
C THR A 700 -18.63 -7.59 7.09
N VAL A 701 -17.43 -8.01 7.51
CA VAL A 701 -16.63 -9.01 6.77
C VAL A 701 -17.38 -10.35 6.66
N LYS A 702 -18.00 -10.80 7.76
CA LYS A 702 -18.74 -12.06 7.80
C LYS A 702 -20.07 -12.03 7.06
N ASN A 703 -20.67 -10.89 6.76
CA ASN A 703 -21.96 -10.78 6.06
C ASN A 703 -21.80 -10.47 4.56
N ILE A 704 -20.70 -9.82 4.15
CA ILE A 704 -20.41 -9.57 2.73
C ILE A 704 -20.03 -10.86 2.00
N ARG A 705 -19.33 -11.77 2.68
CA ARG A 705 -18.69 -12.96 2.07
C ARG A 705 -19.51 -14.27 2.00
N PRO A 706 -20.56 -14.53 2.81
CA PRO A 706 -21.38 -15.75 2.71
C PRO A 706 -22.18 -15.88 1.41
N LEU A 707 -22.34 -14.78 0.64
CA LEU A 707 -22.95 -14.86 -0.70
C LEU A 707 -22.13 -15.71 -1.70
N THR A 708 -20.94 -16.18 -1.30
CA THR A 708 -20.08 -17.09 -2.08
C THR A 708 -20.01 -18.52 -1.54
N HIS A 709 -20.62 -18.82 -0.38
CA HIS A 709 -20.43 -20.12 0.31
C HIS A 709 -21.39 -21.23 -0.17
N ASP A 710 -22.47 -20.90 -0.89
CA ASP A 710 -23.41 -21.88 -1.46
C ASP A 710 -22.91 -22.57 -2.75
N LEU A 711 -21.64 -22.39 -3.12
CA LEU A 711 -21.02 -23.00 -4.30
C LEU A 711 -20.32 -24.34 -4.04
N ASP A 712 -20.07 -24.71 -2.77
CA ASP A 712 -19.24 -25.87 -2.41
C ASP A 712 -20.01 -27.20 -2.22
N TYR A 713 -21.34 -27.25 -2.48
CA TYR A 713 -22.13 -28.48 -2.34
C TYR A 713 -22.57 -29.14 -3.66
N VAL A 714 -22.10 -28.69 -4.83
CA VAL A 714 -22.56 -29.22 -6.16
C VAL A 714 -21.42 -29.59 -7.13
N LEU A 715 -20.15 -29.58 -6.69
CA LEU A 715 -19.04 -30.27 -7.38
C LEU A 715 -18.71 -31.58 -6.65
#